data_AF-A0A182K7F5-F1
#
_entry.id   AF-A0A182K7F5-F1
#
_cell.length_a   1.000
_cell.length_b   1.000
_cell.length_c   1.000
_cell.angle_alpha   90.00
_cell.angle_beta   90.00
_cell.angle_gamma   90.00
#
_symmetry.space_group_name_H-M   'P 1'
#
loop_
_entity.id
_entity.type
_entity.pdbx_description
1 polymer ?
#
loop_
_entity_poly.entity_id
_entity_poly.type
_entity_poly.pdbx_seq_one_letter_code
_entity_poly.pdbx_strand_id
1 'polypeptide(L)'
;MNVLEQFKATPLTLSKLPASFIETNPSESGQVPSDHLQSTTRQPFGSSNVYKTSILHYRVLAEGEDIKTVYEAAIKLPPNMEEEYFPGDAIGLLTYNLASEVDYVLDRLHLLESADQTYEVKLAKPVKKKNPELPHYVPKYVTPRRLLSECLDIRITPRKGLLLAMASYTADECEKRLLEILASKEGSNLYNELILKNEMNFLHVLKYVATCRPPLAMLIEHLPRLQARPYTIASYGRENHIRIAFAMLNDGQVGITTHMLESKLLHPGKWDKYLYMYLRQLKPVFNYREEDLERNIIMIGPGTGVTPYIGFLEYRKQAKSSNRKTKMGSAWLLTSCRYQDRNYLYENELKGFMQAGVLDRLHVASSRDEDSQYKYVQDIIEDRKEELVQLLLDDATKLYLCGEGRTMLPRIQDTIVTCMSKRLLKECLDLHAVPKKLLIRSLISFTTEDKDRRFLEILCSKEGNAAYERTVQKGKGIISLLRLVPSCRPSAALLIEHLPRLMPRPYSIANAYREEAGPAIRFLFSHSAENPGITTSYLRGLEKGATVYFYFRQSSTFVYTESDLKRNIIMVGTGTGISPYLSFLQLRSDAQAKGKPLGRAELIVGFRYQDRGYLCRDEIDEHLKSGVLDACYEAFSRDPDARHKYVQSQLKEHGGNVIDNIHNPHASFYVCGDSKVLLPQIMETVVDILAEAPEAQDRDTIKAFISGLKKDGKYREDVWM
;
A
#
# COMPACT_ATOMS: atom_id res chain seq x y z
N MET A 1 -31.29 -39.07 -12.83
CA MET A 1 -31.20 -40.16 -13.83
C MET A 1 -30.05 -40.00 -14.82
N ASN A 2 -29.88 -38.86 -15.51
CA ASN A 2 -28.83 -38.69 -16.55
C ASN A 2 -27.38 -38.89 -16.04
N VAL A 3 -27.09 -38.44 -14.81
CA VAL A 3 -25.78 -38.63 -14.16
C VAL A 3 -25.51 -40.11 -13.80
N LEU A 4 -26.51 -40.85 -13.34
CA LEU A 4 -26.31 -42.26 -12.98
C LEU A 4 -26.05 -43.13 -14.20
N GLU A 5 -26.70 -42.83 -15.33
CA GLU A 5 -26.42 -43.49 -16.62
C GLU A 5 -25.00 -43.19 -17.11
N GLN A 6 -24.51 -41.96 -16.97
CA GLN A 6 -23.14 -41.59 -17.34
C GLN A 6 -22.07 -42.42 -16.60
N PHE A 7 -22.33 -42.81 -15.35
CA PHE A 7 -21.38 -43.53 -14.48
C PHE A 7 -21.74 -45.02 -14.27
N LYS A 8 -22.72 -45.54 -15.04
CA LYS A 8 -23.30 -46.88 -14.84
C LYS A 8 -22.29 -48.01 -14.98
N ALA A 9 -21.37 -47.90 -15.94
CA ALA A 9 -20.31 -48.89 -16.19
C ALA A 9 -18.93 -48.45 -15.65
N THR A 10 -18.84 -47.32 -14.96
CA THR A 10 -17.56 -46.76 -14.51
C THR A 10 -17.15 -47.38 -13.16
N PRO A 11 -16.00 -48.08 -13.06
CA PRO A 11 -15.47 -48.48 -11.77
C PRO A 11 -15.07 -47.23 -10.96
N LEU A 12 -15.45 -47.19 -9.68
CA LEU A 12 -15.19 -46.03 -8.82
C LEU A 12 -14.00 -46.29 -7.91
N THR A 13 -13.05 -45.36 -7.90
CA THR A 13 -11.93 -45.37 -6.94
C THR A 13 -12.34 -44.60 -5.69
N LEU A 14 -12.71 -45.32 -4.64
CA LEU A 14 -13.11 -44.76 -3.34
C LEU A 14 -11.95 -44.79 -2.33
N SER A 15 -11.89 -43.78 -1.46
CA SER A 15 -10.98 -43.81 -0.32
C SER A 15 -11.44 -44.85 0.71
N LYS A 16 -10.52 -45.39 1.51
CA LYS A 16 -10.88 -46.27 2.62
C LYS A 16 -11.51 -45.43 3.74
N LEU A 17 -12.75 -45.74 4.10
CA LEU A 17 -13.39 -45.11 5.25
C LEU A 17 -12.73 -45.59 6.55
N PRO A 18 -12.42 -44.70 7.51
CA PRO A 18 -12.00 -45.12 8.84
C PRO A 18 -13.04 -46.04 9.49
N ALA A 19 -12.58 -47.01 10.30
CA ALA A 19 -13.50 -47.80 11.09
C ALA A 19 -14.17 -46.91 12.15
N SER A 20 -15.50 -47.02 12.27
CA SER A 20 -16.25 -46.35 13.33
C SER A 20 -15.73 -46.77 14.70
N PHE A 21 -15.69 -45.81 15.62
CA PHE A 21 -15.10 -45.94 16.94
C PHE A 21 -15.95 -45.29 18.04
N ILE A 22 -17.06 -44.63 17.69
CA ILE A 22 -18.03 -44.05 18.61
C ILE A 22 -19.29 -44.90 18.65
N GLU A 23 -19.87 -45.02 19.83
CA GLU A 23 -21.15 -45.67 20.08
C GLU A 23 -22.05 -44.71 20.87
N THR A 24 -23.33 -44.66 20.52
CA THR A 24 -24.34 -43.83 21.18
C THR A 24 -25.50 -44.70 21.63
N ASN A 25 -25.77 -44.77 22.92
CA ASN A 25 -26.83 -45.60 23.50
C ASN A 25 -27.79 -44.78 24.36
N PRO A 26 -29.10 -45.08 24.37
CA PRO A 26 -30.02 -44.50 25.35
C PRO A 26 -29.54 -44.74 26.79
N SER A 27 -29.72 -43.76 27.67
CA SER A 27 -29.31 -43.83 29.07
C SER A 27 -30.39 -43.22 29.97
N GLU A 28 -30.88 -43.98 30.94
CA GLU A 28 -31.90 -43.52 31.88
C GLU A 28 -31.31 -42.76 33.10
N SER A 29 -30.03 -42.96 33.40
CA SER A 29 -29.35 -42.38 34.57
C SER A 29 -28.39 -41.23 34.22
N GLY A 30 -28.13 -40.99 32.94
CA GLY A 30 -27.26 -39.91 32.48
C GLY A 30 -27.89 -38.53 32.68
N GLN A 31 -27.09 -37.57 33.14
CA GLN A 31 -27.50 -36.17 33.26
C GLN A 31 -26.88 -35.34 32.14
N VAL A 32 -27.72 -34.74 31.29
CA VAL A 32 -27.28 -33.80 30.26
C VAL A 32 -26.99 -32.44 30.93
N PRO A 33 -25.84 -31.79 30.65
CA PRO A 33 -25.50 -30.49 31.24
C PRO A 33 -26.61 -29.46 31.01
N SER A 34 -27.02 -28.68 32.01
CA SER A 34 -28.14 -27.72 31.87
C SER A 34 -27.81 -26.51 31.00
N ASP A 35 -26.58 -26.02 31.06
CA ASP A 35 -26.08 -24.95 30.20
C ASP A 35 -25.70 -25.47 28.80
N HIS A 36 -25.34 -24.55 27.89
CA HIS A 36 -24.91 -24.90 26.53
C HIS A 36 -23.83 -26.01 26.56
N LEU A 37 -23.96 -27.05 25.74
CA LEU A 37 -23.13 -28.28 25.81
C LEU A 37 -21.62 -28.00 25.66
N GLN A 38 -21.27 -26.94 24.95
CA GLN A 38 -19.90 -26.47 24.79
C GLN A 38 -19.43 -25.42 25.83
N SER A 39 -20.20 -25.08 26.87
CA SER A 39 -19.88 -23.99 27.82
C SER A 39 -18.65 -24.29 28.67
N THR A 40 -18.41 -25.55 29.02
CA THR A 40 -17.23 -25.98 29.80
C THR A 40 -16.05 -26.37 28.91
N THR A 41 -16.23 -26.30 27.58
CA THR A 41 -15.21 -26.68 26.62
C THR A 41 -14.31 -25.50 26.27
N ARG A 42 -13.00 -25.74 26.17
CA ARG A 42 -12.07 -24.76 25.61
C ARG A 42 -12.47 -24.37 24.18
N GLN A 43 -12.61 -23.08 23.94
CA GLN A 43 -13.02 -22.55 22.65
C GLN A 43 -11.80 -22.26 21.76
N PRO A 44 -11.89 -22.48 20.45
CA PRO A 44 -10.84 -22.06 19.52
C PRO A 44 -10.63 -20.55 19.61
N PHE A 45 -9.36 -20.14 19.70
CA PHE A 45 -8.94 -18.75 19.88
C PHE A 45 -9.48 -18.09 21.16
N GLY A 46 -9.97 -18.85 22.14
CA GLY A 46 -10.41 -18.28 23.42
C GLY A 46 -9.25 -17.86 24.31
N SER A 47 -9.32 -16.64 24.84
CA SER A 47 -8.43 -16.12 25.88
C SER A 47 -9.05 -16.14 27.27
N SER A 48 -10.34 -16.49 27.38
CA SER A 48 -11.06 -16.69 28.65
C SER A 48 -11.86 -17.98 28.64
N ASN A 49 -12.48 -18.29 29.78
CA ASN A 49 -13.56 -19.27 29.85
C ASN A 49 -14.83 -18.75 29.15
N VAL A 50 -15.82 -19.63 28.97
CA VAL A 50 -17.15 -19.21 28.49
C VAL A 50 -17.98 -18.74 29.67
N TYR A 51 -18.56 -17.55 29.52
CA TYR A 51 -19.46 -16.94 30.48
C TYR A 51 -20.89 -16.95 29.97
N LYS A 52 -21.82 -17.27 30.87
CA LYS A 52 -23.25 -17.09 30.65
C LYS A 52 -23.62 -15.65 30.96
N THR A 53 -24.24 -14.97 30.00
CA THR A 53 -24.65 -13.57 30.09
C THR A 53 -26.02 -13.36 29.43
N SER A 54 -26.47 -12.11 29.29
CA SER A 54 -27.74 -11.73 28.65
C SER A 54 -27.61 -10.43 27.88
N ILE A 55 -28.47 -10.26 26.87
CA ILE A 55 -28.66 -8.96 26.21
C ILE A 55 -29.46 -8.06 27.14
N LEU A 56 -29.00 -6.81 27.30
CA LEU A 56 -29.67 -5.80 28.11
C LEU A 56 -30.69 -5.00 27.29
N HIS A 57 -30.24 -4.48 26.15
CA HIS A 57 -31.04 -3.72 25.20
C HIS A 57 -30.36 -3.73 23.83
N TYR A 58 -31.05 -3.23 22.82
CA TYR A 58 -30.50 -3.07 21.46
C TYR A 58 -31.02 -1.79 20.82
N ARG A 59 -30.34 -1.37 19.75
CA ARG A 59 -30.83 -0.35 18.82
C ARG A 59 -30.62 -0.80 17.38
N VAL A 60 -31.49 -0.35 16.49
CA VAL A 60 -31.33 -0.52 15.04
C VAL A 60 -30.47 0.64 14.54
N LEU A 61 -29.30 0.34 13.99
CA LEU A 61 -28.38 1.35 13.43
C LEU A 61 -28.69 1.69 11.98
N ALA A 62 -29.28 0.75 11.25
CA ALA A 62 -29.69 0.93 9.87
C ALA A 62 -30.76 -0.11 9.53
N GLU A 63 -31.79 0.30 8.80
CA GLU A 63 -32.87 -0.54 8.27
C GLU A 63 -33.53 0.19 7.10
N GLY A 64 -33.91 -0.54 6.06
CA GLY A 64 -34.57 0.05 4.89
C GLY A 64 -34.32 -0.72 3.60
N GLU A 65 -34.90 -0.21 2.52
CA GLU A 65 -34.74 -0.77 1.18
C GLU A 65 -33.30 -0.65 0.67
N ASP A 66 -32.84 -1.68 -0.03
CA ASP A 66 -31.49 -1.80 -0.61
C ASP A 66 -30.33 -1.71 0.39
N ILE A 67 -30.58 -1.92 1.68
CA ILE A 67 -29.56 -1.99 2.73
C ILE A 67 -29.80 -3.20 3.61
N LYS A 68 -28.76 -3.59 4.36
CA LYS A 68 -28.89 -4.64 5.38
C LYS A 68 -29.36 -4.00 6.67
N THR A 69 -30.28 -4.66 7.38
CA THR A 69 -30.56 -4.31 8.76
C THR A 69 -29.32 -4.52 9.61
N VAL A 70 -28.93 -3.50 10.37
CA VAL A 70 -27.79 -3.53 11.29
C VAL A 70 -28.28 -3.25 12.69
N TYR A 71 -28.02 -4.19 13.60
CA TYR A 71 -28.33 -4.03 15.02
C TYR A 71 -27.06 -3.73 15.80
N GLU A 72 -27.19 -2.94 16.85
CA GLU A 72 -26.24 -2.91 17.95
C GLU A 72 -26.89 -3.47 19.21
N ALA A 73 -26.24 -4.45 19.84
CA ALA A 73 -26.71 -5.08 21.07
C ALA A 73 -25.77 -4.76 22.23
N ALA A 74 -26.35 -4.35 23.36
CA ALA A 74 -25.67 -4.20 24.64
C ALA A 74 -25.72 -5.54 25.40
N ILE A 75 -24.56 -6.15 25.61
CA ILE A 75 -24.40 -7.43 26.30
C ILE A 75 -23.85 -7.17 27.70
N LYS A 76 -24.54 -7.68 28.72
CA LYS A 76 -24.12 -7.54 30.12
C LYS A 76 -22.71 -8.13 30.32
N LEU A 77 -21.85 -7.44 31.05
CA LEU A 77 -20.59 -8.04 31.46
C LEU A 77 -20.84 -9.07 32.58
N PRO A 78 -20.31 -10.30 32.47
CA PRO A 78 -20.42 -11.29 33.52
C PRO A 78 -19.72 -10.80 34.80
N PRO A 79 -20.35 -10.87 35.98
CA PRO A 79 -19.75 -10.36 37.21
C PRO A 79 -18.51 -11.15 37.67
N ASN A 80 -18.36 -12.38 37.18
CA ASN A 80 -17.24 -13.29 37.46
C ASN A 80 -16.18 -13.29 36.34
N MET A 81 -16.24 -12.33 35.42
CA MET A 81 -15.21 -12.16 34.39
C MET A 81 -14.02 -11.42 35.00
N GLU A 82 -12.87 -12.08 35.04
CA GLU A 82 -11.63 -11.54 35.64
C GLU A 82 -10.76 -10.86 34.59
N GLU A 83 -10.91 -11.25 33.33
CA GLU A 83 -10.14 -10.75 32.21
C GLU A 83 -10.57 -9.34 31.82
N GLU A 84 -9.59 -8.45 31.68
CA GLU A 84 -9.79 -7.13 31.10
C GLU A 84 -9.88 -7.23 29.57
N TYR A 85 -10.69 -6.36 28.96
CA TYR A 85 -10.76 -6.18 27.52
C TYR A 85 -10.37 -4.76 27.14
N PHE A 86 -9.80 -4.61 25.95
CA PHE A 86 -9.40 -3.35 25.36
C PHE A 86 -10.20 -3.05 24.10
N PRO A 87 -10.30 -1.77 23.68
CA PRO A 87 -10.90 -1.43 22.40
C PRO A 87 -10.24 -2.23 21.27
N GLY A 88 -11.06 -2.82 20.40
CA GLY A 88 -10.59 -3.68 19.31
C GLY A 88 -10.53 -5.17 19.65
N ASP A 89 -10.67 -5.56 20.91
CA ASP A 89 -10.86 -6.96 21.29
C ASP A 89 -12.21 -7.49 20.76
N ALA A 90 -12.33 -8.81 20.69
CA ALA A 90 -13.50 -9.49 20.19
C ALA A 90 -14.01 -10.51 21.20
N ILE A 91 -15.31 -10.78 21.15
CA ILE A 91 -15.94 -11.91 21.84
C ILE A 91 -16.27 -13.02 20.83
N GLY A 92 -16.27 -14.27 21.27
CA GLY A 92 -16.91 -15.37 20.55
C GLY A 92 -18.25 -15.70 21.19
N LEU A 93 -19.33 -15.73 20.39
CA LEU A 93 -20.66 -16.15 20.84
C LEU A 93 -20.93 -17.58 20.43
N LEU A 94 -21.26 -18.45 21.39
CA LEU A 94 -21.78 -19.78 21.08
C LEU A 94 -23.15 -19.64 20.40
N THR A 95 -23.47 -20.58 19.51
CA THR A 95 -24.61 -20.48 18.61
C THR A 95 -25.38 -21.79 18.55
N TYR A 96 -26.60 -21.72 18.04
CA TYR A 96 -27.51 -22.85 17.92
C TYR A 96 -27.96 -22.99 16.47
N ASN A 97 -27.89 -24.19 15.90
CA ASN A 97 -28.54 -24.46 14.62
C ASN A 97 -30.05 -24.16 14.69
N LEU A 98 -30.66 -23.88 13.54
CA LEU A 98 -32.08 -23.56 13.50
C LEU A 98 -32.91 -24.77 13.95
N ALA A 99 -33.90 -24.54 14.81
CA ALA A 99 -34.77 -25.59 15.33
C ALA A 99 -35.43 -26.40 14.20
N SER A 100 -35.92 -25.74 13.15
CA SER A 100 -36.51 -26.39 11.98
C SER A 100 -35.53 -27.28 11.20
N GLU A 101 -34.24 -26.92 11.16
CA GLU A 101 -33.22 -27.75 10.51
C GLU A 101 -32.82 -28.94 11.38
N VAL A 102 -32.77 -28.75 12.69
CA VAL A 102 -32.52 -29.83 13.65
C VAL A 102 -33.68 -30.83 13.62
N ASP A 103 -34.93 -30.37 13.67
CA ASP A 103 -36.12 -31.21 13.57
C ASP A 103 -36.14 -31.99 12.26
N TYR A 104 -35.79 -31.35 11.15
CA TYR A 104 -35.66 -32.03 9.86
C TYR A 104 -34.64 -33.16 9.89
N VAL A 105 -33.47 -32.95 10.51
CA VAL A 105 -32.46 -34.02 10.64
C VAL A 105 -32.99 -35.12 11.58
N LEU A 106 -33.56 -34.77 12.73
CA LEU A 106 -34.10 -35.76 13.69
C LEU A 106 -35.19 -36.64 13.07
N ASP A 107 -36.14 -36.03 12.35
CA ASP A 107 -37.17 -36.73 11.60
C ASP A 107 -36.55 -37.67 10.56
N ARG A 108 -35.56 -37.19 9.80
CA ARG A 108 -34.86 -38.01 8.82
C ARG A 108 -34.20 -39.25 9.43
N LEU A 109 -33.69 -39.12 10.65
CA LEU A 109 -33.02 -40.20 11.37
C LEU A 109 -33.97 -41.09 12.17
N HIS A 110 -35.27 -40.84 12.15
CA HIS A 110 -36.27 -41.50 13.02
C HIS A 110 -35.97 -41.33 14.51
N LEU A 111 -35.47 -40.16 14.89
CA LEU A 111 -35.14 -39.80 16.26
C LEU A 111 -36.01 -38.67 16.81
N LEU A 112 -37.05 -38.24 16.08
CA LEU A 112 -37.87 -37.11 16.50
C LEU A 112 -38.64 -37.39 17.81
N GLU A 113 -39.18 -38.60 17.96
CA GLU A 113 -39.91 -39.01 19.17
C GLU A 113 -38.99 -39.19 20.39
N SER A 114 -37.73 -39.59 20.16
CA SER A 114 -36.71 -39.76 21.19
C SER A 114 -35.71 -38.59 21.24
N ALA A 115 -36.05 -37.46 20.63
CA ALA A 115 -35.13 -36.33 20.42
C ALA A 115 -34.59 -35.73 21.72
N ASP A 116 -35.36 -35.86 22.80
CA ASP A 116 -35.08 -35.33 24.13
C ASP A 116 -34.73 -36.45 25.14
N GLN A 117 -34.64 -37.70 24.67
CA GLN A 117 -34.11 -38.80 25.48
C GLN A 117 -32.60 -38.64 25.65
N THR A 118 -32.09 -38.96 26.85
CA THR A 118 -30.65 -38.93 27.10
C THR A 118 -29.94 -40.09 26.43
N TYR A 119 -28.82 -39.80 25.76
CA TYR A 119 -27.90 -40.76 25.18
C TYR A 119 -26.51 -40.62 25.81
N GLU A 120 -25.87 -41.75 26.09
CA GLU A 120 -24.45 -41.86 26.44
C GLU A 120 -23.60 -41.97 25.17
N VAL A 121 -22.65 -41.06 25.00
CA VAL A 121 -21.62 -41.09 23.96
C VAL A 121 -20.36 -41.74 24.54
N LYS A 122 -19.92 -42.85 23.94
CA LYS A 122 -18.72 -43.58 24.39
C LYS A 122 -17.94 -44.16 23.23
N LEU A 123 -16.74 -44.66 23.51
CA LEU A 123 -15.95 -45.41 22.54
C LEU A 123 -16.57 -46.81 22.34
N ALA A 124 -16.77 -47.20 21.08
CA ALA A 124 -17.29 -48.51 20.70
C ALA A 124 -16.35 -49.64 21.16
N LYS A 125 -16.85 -50.81 21.55
CA LYS A 125 -16.02 -51.96 21.92
C LYS A 125 -16.29 -53.16 21.00
N PRO A 126 -15.28 -53.72 20.31
CA PRO A 126 -13.85 -53.34 20.29
C PRO A 126 -13.54 -52.15 19.37
N VAL A 127 -12.62 -51.26 19.77
CA VAL A 127 -12.17 -50.14 18.91
C VAL A 127 -11.08 -50.61 17.93
N LYS A 128 -11.30 -50.46 16.63
CA LYS A 128 -10.30 -50.77 15.57
C LYS A 128 -9.34 -49.61 15.27
N LYS A 129 -9.70 -48.38 15.67
CA LYS A 129 -8.92 -47.15 15.44
C LYS A 129 -7.79 -47.03 16.45
N LYS A 130 -6.59 -46.67 16.00
CA LYS A 130 -5.44 -46.39 16.87
C LYS A 130 -5.67 -45.05 17.61
N ASN A 131 -5.52 -45.05 18.94
CA ASN A 131 -5.74 -43.90 19.84
C ASN A 131 -7.08 -43.19 19.61
N PRO A 132 -8.20 -43.90 19.84
CA PRO A 132 -9.53 -43.32 19.65
C PRO A 132 -9.85 -42.36 20.80
N GLU A 133 -10.24 -41.14 20.48
CA GLU A 133 -10.70 -40.15 21.44
C GLU A 133 -12.05 -39.59 21.01
N LEU A 134 -12.95 -39.38 21.99
CA LEU A 134 -14.21 -38.68 21.74
C LEU A 134 -13.92 -37.21 21.44
N PRO A 135 -14.69 -36.56 20.55
CA PRO A 135 -14.54 -35.15 20.33
C PRO A 135 -14.80 -34.36 21.61
N HIS A 136 -13.79 -33.63 22.10
CA HIS A 136 -13.83 -32.91 23.39
C HIS A 136 -14.95 -31.88 23.54
N TYR A 137 -15.60 -31.49 22.43
CA TYR A 137 -16.73 -30.56 22.39
C TYR A 137 -18.10 -31.26 22.43
N VAL A 138 -18.12 -32.60 22.52
CA VAL A 138 -19.31 -33.42 22.72
C VAL A 138 -19.26 -34.02 24.12
N PRO A 139 -20.16 -33.61 25.03
CA PRO A 139 -20.24 -34.18 26.37
C PRO A 139 -20.55 -35.67 26.37
N LYS A 140 -20.25 -36.34 27.50
CA LYS A 140 -20.55 -37.77 27.69
C LYS A 140 -22.03 -38.08 27.55
N TYR A 141 -22.90 -37.21 28.06
CA TYR A 141 -24.36 -37.38 27.99
C TYR A 141 -24.97 -36.20 27.22
N VAL A 142 -25.78 -36.51 26.21
CA VAL A 142 -26.45 -35.53 25.34
C VAL A 142 -27.86 -36.00 25.02
N THR A 143 -28.74 -35.10 24.59
CA THR A 143 -29.93 -35.50 23.82
C THR A 143 -29.64 -35.35 22.33
N PRO A 144 -30.28 -36.14 21.44
CA PRO A 144 -30.13 -35.98 19.99
C PRO A 144 -30.39 -34.54 19.52
N ARG A 145 -31.43 -33.90 20.05
CA ARG A 145 -31.79 -32.50 19.75
C ARG A 145 -30.65 -31.55 20.10
N ARG A 146 -30.11 -31.65 21.32
CA ARG A 146 -29.07 -30.74 21.79
C ARG A 146 -27.73 -30.97 21.13
N LEU A 147 -27.38 -32.23 20.84
CA LEU A 147 -26.17 -32.56 20.06
C LEU A 147 -26.20 -31.85 18.70
N LEU A 148 -27.31 -31.98 17.96
CA LEU A 148 -27.48 -31.36 16.64
C LEU A 148 -27.65 -29.84 16.73
N SER A 149 -28.24 -29.32 17.80
CA SER A 149 -28.44 -27.88 17.97
C SER A 149 -27.15 -27.16 18.35
N GLU A 150 -26.35 -27.73 19.26
CA GLU A 150 -25.30 -27.01 19.98
C GLU A 150 -23.89 -27.48 19.65
N CYS A 151 -23.67 -28.68 19.13
CA CYS A 151 -22.32 -29.25 18.99
C CYS A 151 -21.89 -29.49 17.55
N LEU A 152 -22.79 -29.88 16.64
CA LEU A 152 -22.44 -30.31 15.28
C LEU A 152 -22.81 -29.25 14.24
N ASP A 153 -21.90 -28.95 13.32
CA ASP A 153 -22.20 -28.06 12.19
C ASP A 153 -22.91 -28.82 11.08
N ILE A 154 -24.24 -28.76 11.08
CA ILE A 154 -25.09 -29.41 10.07
C ILE A 154 -25.18 -28.61 8.76
N ARG A 155 -24.63 -27.39 8.70
CA ARG A 155 -24.55 -26.58 7.48
C ARG A 155 -23.19 -26.66 6.80
N ILE A 156 -22.33 -27.60 7.21
CA ILE A 156 -21.03 -27.81 6.58
C ILE A 156 -21.17 -28.29 5.12
N THR A 157 -20.31 -27.80 4.23
CA THR A 157 -20.12 -28.39 2.90
C THR A 157 -19.53 -29.80 3.05
N PRO A 158 -20.25 -30.86 2.62
CA PRO A 158 -19.85 -32.22 2.92
C PRO A 158 -18.62 -32.62 2.12
N ARG A 159 -17.51 -32.93 2.82
CA ARG A 159 -16.31 -33.46 2.19
C ARG A 159 -16.56 -34.88 1.67
N LYS A 160 -15.76 -35.31 0.69
CA LYS A 160 -15.84 -36.66 0.10
C LYS A 160 -15.90 -37.81 1.13
N GLY A 161 -15.15 -37.70 2.23
CA GLY A 161 -15.19 -38.70 3.31
C GLY A 161 -16.54 -38.78 4.04
N LEU A 162 -17.22 -37.64 4.24
CA LEU A 162 -18.57 -37.61 4.83
C LEU A 162 -19.60 -38.20 3.84
N LEU A 163 -19.50 -37.86 2.55
CA LEU A 163 -20.37 -38.44 1.50
C LEU A 163 -20.24 -39.96 1.42
N LEU A 164 -19.00 -40.47 1.48
CA LEU A 164 -18.74 -41.91 1.51
C LEU A 164 -19.31 -42.58 2.77
N ALA A 165 -19.16 -41.93 3.93
CA ALA A 165 -19.77 -42.43 5.17
C ALA A 165 -21.29 -42.50 5.05
N MET A 166 -21.93 -41.48 4.47
CA MET A 166 -23.38 -41.44 4.23
C MET A 166 -23.85 -42.58 3.32
N ALA A 167 -23.06 -42.93 2.30
CA ALA A 167 -23.39 -44.02 1.38
C ALA A 167 -23.59 -45.37 2.11
N SER A 168 -22.84 -45.62 3.19
CA SER A 168 -22.95 -46.85 3.99
C SER A 168 -24.26 -46.95 4.79
N TYR A 169 -25.01 -45.85 4.91
CA TYR A 169 -26.29 -45.77 5.61
C TYR A 169 -27.44 -45.36 4.68
N THR A 170 -27.29 -45.60 3.37
CA THR A 170 -28.30 -45.26 2.36
C THR A 170 -28.87 -46.55 1.78
N ALA A 171 -30.20 -46.71 1.84
CA ALA A 171 -30.86 -47.96 1.48
C ALA A 171 -31.16 -48.08 -0.03
N ASP A 172 -31.49 -46.98 -0.69
CA ASP A 172 -31.69 -46.96 -2.13
C ASP A 172 -30.33 -47.02 -2.85
N GLU A 173 -30.18 -47.99 -3.75
CA GLU A 173 -28.91 -48.23 -4.45
C GLU A 173 -28.56 -47.10 -5.42
N CYS A 174 -29.53 -46.37 -5.99
CA CYS A 174 -29.25 -45.22 -6.85
C CYS A 174 -28.71 -44.03 -6.04
N GLU A 175 -29.32 -43.74 -4.89
CA GLU A 175 -28.87 -42.70 -3.95
C GLU A 175 -27.48 -43.01 -3.39
N LYS A 176 -27.28 -44.26 -2.94
CA LYS A 176 -25.98 -44.74 -2.47
C LYS A 176 -24.92 -44.60 -3.55
N ARG A 177 -25.22 -45.05 -4.77
CA ARG A 177 -24.31 -44.92 -5.92
C ARG A 177 -23.97 -43.47 -6.23
N LEU A 178 -24.94 -42.55 -6.14
CA LEU A 178 -24.68 -41.12 -6.30
C LEU A 178 -23.67 -40.60 -5.28
N LEU A 179 -23.82 -40.96 -4.00
CA LEU A 179 -22.88 -40.57 -2.94
C LEU A 179 -21.48 -41.14 -3.18
N GLU A 180 -21.39 -42.40 -3.62
CA GLU A 180 -20.12 -43.04 -4.00
C GLU A 180 -19.46 -42.30 -5.17
N ILE A 181 -20.21 -41.95 -6.23
CA ILE A 181 -19.68 -41.17 -7.36
C ILE A 181 -19.11 -39.84 -6.87
N LEU A 182 -19.87 -39.08 -6.07
CA LEU A 182 -19.43 -37.79 -5.54
C LEU A 182 -18.18 -37.92 -4.64
N ALA A 183 -18.03 -39.05 -3.96
CA ALA A 183 -16.88 -39.35 -3.11
C ALA A 183 -15.66 -39.91 -3.88
N SER A 184 -15.82 -40.36 -5.13
CA SER A 184 -14.77 -41.03 -5.90
C SER A 184 -13.79 -40.07 -6.56
N LYS A 185 -12.71 -40.62 -7.14
CA LYS A 185 -11.79 -39.85 -8.01
C LYS A 185 -12.48 -39.43 -9.31
N GLU A 186 -13.22 -40.33 -9.92
CA GLU A 186 -13.89 -40.18 -11.22
C GLU A 186 -15.01 -39.13 -11.15
N GLY A 187 -15.74 -39.04 -10.03
CA GLY A 187 -16.78 -38.03 -9.84
C GLY A 187 -16.27 -36.67 -9.34
N SER A 188 -14.97 -36.39 -9.34
CA SER A 188 -14.41 -35.12 -8.82
C SER A 188 -14.98 -33.88 -9.50
N ASN A 189 -15.16 -33.93 -10.82
CA ASN A 189 -15.76 -32.81 -11.57
C ASN A 189 -17.23 -32.61 -11.18
N LEU A 190 -17.98 -33.70 -11.03
CA LEU A 190 -19.36 -33.65 -10.56
C LEU A 190 -19.45 -33.11 -9.14
N TYR A 191 -18.55 -33.49 -8.23
CA TYR A 191 -18.48 -32.93 -6.88
C TYR A 191 -18.21 -31.42 -6.91
N ASN A 192 -17.27 -30.95 -7.74
CA ASN A 192 -16.97 -29.53 -7.85
C ASN A 192 -18.16 -28.74 -8.38
N GLU A 193 -18.82 -29.23 -9.43
CA GLU A 193 -19.98 -28.56 -10.03
C GLU A 193 -21.22 -28.65 -9.15
N LEU A 194 -21.56 -29.82 -8.63
CA LEU A 194 -22.79 -30.02 -7.86
C LEU A 194 -22.67 -29.48 -6.44
N ILE A 195 -21.59 -29.81 -5.73
CA ILE A 195 -21.44 -29.49 -4.30
C ILE A 195 -20.78 -28.14 -4.09
N LEU A 196 -19.58 -27.92 -4.64
CA LEU A 196 -18.82 -26.70 -4.33
C LEU A 196 -19.41 -25.45 -4.99
N LYS A 197 -19.70 -25.53 -6.31
CA LYS A 197 -20.17 -24.38 -7.08
C LYS A 197 -21.61 -23.96 -6.73
N ASN A 198 -22.48 -24.90 -6.36
CA ASN A 198 -23.82 -24.59 -5.85
C ASN A 198 -23.87 -24.45 -4.33
N GLU A 199 -22.73 -24.42 -3.64
CA GLU A 199 -22.64 -24.26 -2.19
C GLU A 199 -23.54 -25.23 -1.39
N MET A 200 -23.65 -26.48 -1.86
CA MET A 200 -24.47 -27.49 -1.18
C MET A 200 -23.85 -27.85 0.17
N ASN A 201 -24.69 -27.90 1.20
CA ASN A 201 -24.30 -28.33 2.54
C ASN A 201 -24.88 -29.72 2.85
N PHE A 202 -24.55 -30.25 4.03
CA PHE A 202 -25.04 -31.54 4.50
C PHE A 202 -26.56 -31.66 4.46
N LEU A 203 -27.32 -30.63 4.88
CA LEU A 203 -28.79 -30.63 4.81
C LEU A 203 -29.29 -30.73 3.37
N HIS A 204 -28.68 -29.99 2.44
CA HIS A 204 -29.03 -30.08 1.02
C HIS A 204 -28.82 -31.50 0.50
N VAL A 205 -27.65 -32.10 0.72
CA VAL A 205 -27.37 -33.47 0.28
C VAL A 205 -28.35 -34.45 0.93
N LEU A 206 -28.61 -34.34 2.23
CA LEU A 206 -29.55 -35.20 2.93
C LEU A 206 -30.96 -35.12 2.31
N LYS A 207 -31.41 -33.93 1.88
CA LYS A 207 -32.67 -33.77 1.13
C LYS A 207 -32.70 -34.54 -0.19
N TYR A 208 -31.57 -34.61 -0.91
CA TYR A 208 -31.46 -35.33 -2.19
C TYR A 208 -31.36 -36.86 -2.06
N VAL A 209 -30.87 -37.37 -0.93
CA VAL A 209 -30.77 -38.83 -0.67
C VAL A 209 -31.77 -39.24 0.41
N ALA A 210 -33.02 -39.45 0.02
CA ALA A 210 -34.18 -39.63 0.91
C ALA A 210 -34.03 -40.82 1.88
N THR A 211 -33.33 -41.87 1.46
CA THR A 211 -33.16 -43.12 2.23
C THR A 211 -31.90 -43.15 3.09
N CYS A 212 -31.08 -42.10 3.06
CA CYS A 212 -29.89 -41.98 3.89
C CYS A 212 -30.25 -41.71 5.36
N ARG A 213 -29.87 -42.63 6.27
CA ARG A 213 -30.22 -42.60 7.70
C ARG A 213 -28.99 -42.89 8.59
N PRO A 214 -28.01 -41.98 8.65
CA PRO A 214 -26.80 -42.19 9.45
C PRO A 214 -27.08 -42.14 10.97
N PRO A 215 -26.47 -43.01 11.78
CA PRO A 215 -26.62 -42.96 13.23
C PRO A 215 -25.92 -41.74 13.86
N LEU A 216 -26.31 -41.35 15.08
CA LEU A 216 -25.69 -40.23 15.80
C LEU A 216 -24.18 -40.38 15.94
N ALA A 217 -23.69 -41.60 16.22
CA ALA A 217 -22.26 -41.91 16.27
C ALA A 217 -21.52 -41.48 14.98
N MET A 218 -22.08 -41.77 13.81
CA MET A 218 -21.50 -41.37 12.52
C MET A 218 -21.46 -39.85 12.39
N LEU A 219 -22.53 -39.15 12.77
CA LEU A 219 -22.56 -37.69 12.72
C LEU A 219 -21.50 -37.06 13.64
N ILE A 220 -21.29 -37.60 14.85
CA ILE A 220 -20.24 -37.15 15.77
C ILE A 220 -18.83 -37.38 15.17
N GLU A 221 -18.63 -38.47 14.45
CA GLU A 221 -17.33 -38.80 13.84
C GLU A 221 -16.99 -37.92 12.64
N HIS A 222 -18.00 -37.48 11.87
CA HIS A 222 -17.79 -36.88 10.55
C HIS A 222 -18.22 -35.41 10.41
N LEU A 223 -19.18 -34.93 11.20
CA LEU A 223 -19.52 -33.51 11.22
C LEU A 223 -18.54 -32.72 12.10
N PRO A 224 -18.10 -31.53 11.68
CA PRO A 224 -17.23 -30.72 12.52
C PRO A 224 -18.00 -30.05 13.65
N ARG A 225 -17.25 -29.57 14.64
CA ARG A 225 -17.75 -28.74 15.73
C ARG A 225 -18.45 -27.49 15.21
N LEU A 226 -19.66 -27.23 15.70
CA LEU A 226 -20.36 -25.95 15.53
C LEU A 226 -19.57 -24.84 16.22
N GLN A 227 -18.99 -23.95 15.43
CA GLN A 227 -18.08 -22.91 15.94
C GLN A 227 -18.84 -21.74 16.56
N ALA A 228 -18.23 -21.10 17.56
CA ALA A 228 -18.66 -19.79 18.01
C ALA A 228 -18.43 -18.74 16.91
N ARG A 229 -19.25 -17.68 16.88
CA ARG A 229 -19.10 -16.58 15.91
C ARG A 229 -18.46 -15.37 16.57
N PRO A 230 -17.37 -14.82 16.01
CA PRO A 230 -16.68 -13.68 16.60
C PRO A 230 -17.38 -12.36 16.28
N TYR A 231 -17.42 -11.47 17.27
CA TYR A 231 -17.89 -10.09 17.14
C TYR A 231 -16.92 -9.14 17.84
N THR A 232 -16.54 -8.06 17.17
CA THR A 232 -15.64 -7.05 17.74
C THR A 232 -16.41 -6.12 18.67
N ILE A 233 -15.80 -5.78 19.80
CA ILE A 233 -16.40 -4.90 20.80
C ILE A 233 -16.41 -3.46 20.27
N ALA A 234 -17.58 -2.83 20.32
CA ALA A 234 -17.88 -1.49 19.81
C ALA A 234 -17.80 -0.40 20.89
N SER A 235 -17.45 -0.75 22.12
CA SER A 235 -17.54 0.14 23.28
C SER A 235 -16.30 0.11 24.14
N TYR A 236 -16.08 1.19 24.88
CA TYR A 236 -15.14 1.22 26.00
C TYR A 236 -15.63 2.13 27.12
N GLY A 237 -15.50 1.70 28.38
CA GLY A 237 -15.79 2.54 29.53
C GLY A 237 -16.31 1.77 30.75
N ARG A 238 -16.74 2.52 31.77
CA ARG A 238 -17.24 2.01 33.08
C ARG A 238 -18.67 1.49 33.05
N GLU A 239 -19.20 1.14 31.89
CA GLU A 239 -20.52 0.55 31.79
C GLU A 239 -20.43 -0.95 32.10
N ASN A 240 -21.39 -1.50 32.84
CA ASN A 240 -21.41 -2.93 33.18
C ASN A 240 -21.88 -3.80 32.00
N HIS A 241 -21.53 -3.39 30.78
CA HIS A 241 -21.90 -4.02 29.53
C HIS A 241 -20.91 -3.68 28.41
N ILE A 242 -20.92 -4.48 27.35
CA ILE A 242 -20.21 -4.25 26.09
C ILE A 242 -21.21 -4.10 24.96
N ARG A 243 -20.88 -3.35 23.91
CA ARG A 243 -21.69 -3.23 22.70
C ARG A 243 -21.06 -4.04 21.56
N ILE A 244 -21.89 -4.71 20.77
CA ILE A 244 -21.49 -5.32 19.51
C ILE A 244 -22.46 -4.90 18.41
N ALA A 245 -21.96 -4.72 17.19
CA ALA A 245 -22.79 -4.48 16.02
C ALA A 245 -22.73 -5.65 15.03
N PHE A 246 -23.85 -5.95 14.40
CA PHE A 246 -23.94 -7.00 13.40
C PHE A 246 -24.96 -6.66 12.32
N ALA A 247 -24.64 -7.03 11.08
CA ALA A 247 -25.54 -6.91 9.94
C ALA A 247 -26.23 -8.24 9.65
N MET A 248 -27.51 -8.18 9.31
CA MET A 248 -28.26 -9.32 8.78
C MET A 248 -27.72 -9.72 7.41
N LEU A 249 -27.90 -10.99 7.04
CA LEU A 249 -27.54 -11.48 5.72
C LEU A 249 -28.59 -11.02 4.68
N ASN A 250 -28.21 -11.01 3.40
CA ASN A 250 -29.11 -10.57 2.32
C ASN A 250 -30.29 -11.54 2.12
N ASP A 251 -31.33 -11.06 1.44
CA ASP A 251 -32.59 -11.78 1.18
C ASP A 251 -32.38 -13.23 0.73
N GLY A 252 -32.92 -14.15 1.55
CA GLY A 252 -32.90 -15.60 1.33
C GLY A 252 -31.83 -16.36 2.10
N GLN A 253 -30.78 -15.70 2.62
CA GLN A 253 -29.77 -16.37 3.46
C GLN A 253 -30.00 -16.06 4.94
N VAL A 254 -30.16 -17.11 5.76
CA VAL A 254 -30.32 -16.96 7.21
C VAL A 254 -28.99 -17.28 7.89
N GLY A 255 -28.36 -16.32 8.56
CA GLY A 255 -27.15 -16.56 9.34
C GLY A 255 -27.49 -17.17 10.69
N ILE A 256 -26.84 -18.26 11.11
CA ILE A 256 -27.19 -18.98 12.35
C ILE A 256 -27.13 -18.04 13.57
N THR A 257 -25.99 -17.40 13.81
CA THR A 257 -25.80 -16.54 14.99
C THR A 257 -26.54 -15.22 14.88
N THR A 258 -26.57 -14.58 13.69
CA THR A 258 -27.28 -13.31 13.52
C THR A 258 -28.79 -13.48 13.66
N HIS A 259 -29.35 -14.59 13.15
CA HIS A 259 -30.76 -14.95 13.37
C HIS A 259 -31.06 -15.29 14.84
N MET A 260 -30.17 -16.02 15.51
CA MET A 260 -30.29 -16.28 16.95
C MET A 260 -30.34 -14.98 17.74
N LEU A 261 -29.43 -14.04 17.45
CA LEU A 261 -29.40 -12.73 18.09
C LEU A 261 -30.69 -11.96 17.81
N GLU A 262 -31.04 -11.76 16.54
CA GLU A 262 -32.27 -11.05 16.15
C GLU A 262 -33.53 -11.67 16.78
N SER A 263 -33.66 -12.98 16.78
CA SER A 263 -34.80 -13.67 17.40
C SER A 263 -34.90 -13.42 18.91
N LYS A 264 -33.76 -13.39 19.60
CA LYS A 264 -33.68 -13.04 21.03
C LYS A 264 -33.98 -11.56 21.28
N LEU A 265 -33.68 -10.67 20.32
CA LEU A 265 -33.98 -9.23 20.39
C LEU A 265 -35.47 -8.92 20.15
N LEU A 266 -36.07 -9.49 19.10
CA LEU A 266 -37.42 -9.15 18.63
C LEU A 266 -38.53 -9.92 19.34
N HIS A 267 -38.22 -11.07 19.95
CA HIS A 267 -39.21 -11.92 20.61
C HIS A 267 -38.85 -12.26 22.06
N PRO A 268 -38.74 -11.24 22.94
CA PRO A 268 -38.45 -11.46 24.34
C PRO A 268 -39.52 -12.37 24.96
N GLY A 269 -39.09 -13.47 25.60
CA GLY A 269 -39.97 -14.44 26.25
C GLY A 269 -40.30 -15.70 25.43
N LYS A 270 -40.09 -15.69 24.10
CA LYS A 270 -40.14 -16.92 23.28
C LYS A 270 -38.82 -17.70 23.32
N TRP A 271 -37.73 -16.99 23.52
CA TRP A 271 -36.37 -17.53 23.59
C TRP A 271 -35.80 -17.32 24.99
N ASP A 272 -34.86 -18.17 25.39
CA ASP A 272 -34.11 -17.92 26.61
C ASP A 272 -33.34 -16.59 26.46
N LYS A 273 -33.22 -15.84 27.56
CA LYS A 273 -32.55 -14.54 27.57
C LYS A 273 -31.02 -14.64 27.60
N TYR A 274 -30.47 -15.85 27.62
CA TYR A 274 -29.06 -16.07 27.87
C TYR A 274 -28.26 -16.16 26.57
N LEU A 275 -27.02 -15.72 26.68
CA LEU A 275 -25.95 -15.88 25.70
C LEU A 275 -24.76 -16.55 26.39
N TYR A 276 -23.94 -17.23 25.61
CA TYR A 276 -22.69 -17.80 26.08
C TYR A 276 -21.55 -17.17 25.28
N MET A 277 -20.70 -16.41 25.97
CA MET A 277 -19.64 -15.63 25.34
C MET A 277 -18.28 -15.93 25.96
N TYR A 278 -17.21 -15.72 25.21
CA TYR A 278 -15.84 -15.75 25.73
C TYR A 278 -15.01 -14.66 25.04
N LEU A 279 -13.97 -14.15 25.70
CA LEU A 279 -13.00 -13.28 25.06
C LEU A 279 -12.16 -14.05 24.04
N ARG A 280 -11.99 -13.45 22.87
CA ARG A 280 -11.26 -14.05 21.76
C ARG A 280 -9.92 -13.36 21.58
N GLN A 281 -8.87 -14.16 21.48
CA GLN A 281 -7.55 -13.71 21.09
C GLN A 281 -7.51 -13.40 19.58
N LEU A 282 -7.10 -12.18 19.24
CA LEU A 282 -6.82 -11.76 17.86
C LEU A 282 -5.32 -11.88 17.56
N LYS A 283 -4.99 -12.43 16.39
CA LYS A 283 -3.61 -12.52 15.87
C LYS A 283 -3.59 -12.11 14.39
N PRO A 284 -2.89 -11.03 13.99
CA PRO A 284 -2.15 -10.09 14.86
C PRO A 284 -3.07 -9.34 15.83
N VAL A 285 -2.48 -8.74 16.87
CA VAL A 285 -3.21 -7.97 17.88
C VAL A 285 -3.82 -6.73 17.22
N PHE A 286 -5.12 -6.51 17.45
CA PHE A 286 -5.89 -5.40 16.85
C PHE A 286 -6.28 -4.32 17.87
N ASN A 287 -5.87 -4.45 19.14
CA ASN A 287 -6.31 -3.54 20.18
C ASN A 287 -5.62 -2.16 20.13
N TYR A 288 -6.30 -1.18 20.72
CA TYR A 288 -5.81 0.17 20.95
C TYR A 288 -5.60 0.38 22.45
N ARG A 289 -4.38 0.76 22.83
CA ARG A 289 -3.95 0.82 24.24
C ARG A 289 -3.43 2.19 24.61
N GLU A 290 -3.07 2.37 25.88
CA GLU A 290 -2.49 3.61 26.40
C GLU A 290 -1.24 4.06 25.61
N GLU A 291 -0.38 3.12 25.23
CA GLU A 291 0.82 3.36 24.39
C GLU A 291 0.50 3.88 22.97
N ASP A 292 -0.76 3.83 22.56
CA ASP A 292 -1.25 4.32 21.27
C ASP A 292 -1.90 5.70 21.35
N LEU A 293 -2.05 6.27 22.55
CA LEU A 293 -2.68 7.58 22.73
C LEU A 293 -1.89 8.68 22.02
N GLU A 294 -0.56 8.65 22.16
CA GLU A 294 0.33 9.64 21.54
C GLU A 294 0.63 9.36 20.06
N ARG A 295 0.32 8.14 19.59
CA ARG A 295 0.54 7.72 18.21
C ARG A 295 -0.53 8.28 17.28
N ASN A 296 -0.14 8.60 16.06
CA ASN A 296 -1.11 8.87 15.02
C ASN A 296 -1.83 7.56 14.65
N ILE A 297 -3.13 7.62 14.38
CA ILE A 297 -3.90 6.47 13.94
C ILE A 297 -4.68 6.78 12.67
N ILE A 298 -4.64 5.84 11.74
CA ILE A 298 -5.50 5.81 10.56
C ILE A 298 -6.41 4.60 10.71
N MET A 299 -7.71 4.84 10.76
CA MET A 299 -8.74 3.81 10.90
C MET A 299 -9.52 3.73 9.60
N ILE A 300 -9.60 2.54 8.98
CA ILE A 300 -10.38 2.33 7.76
C ILE A 300 -11.38 1.21 8.00
N GLY A 301 -12.67 1.57 8.03
CA GLY A 301 -13.76 0.67 8.42
C GLY A 301 -15.02 0.86 7.59
N PRO A 302 -15.12 0.28 6.39
CA PRO A 302 -16.34 0.35 5.58
C PRO A 302 -17.52 -0.41 6.23
N GLY A 303 -18.71 0.18 6.19
CA GLY A 303 -19.92 -0.42 6.77
C GLY A 303 -19.73 -0.79 8.25
N THR A 304 -20.12 -2.02 8.63
CA THR A 304 -19.91 -2.53 10.00
C THR A 304 -18.45 -2.67 10.41
N GLY A 305 -17.49 -2.48 9.48
CA GLY A 305 -16.07 -2.36 9.82
C GLY A 305 -15.74 -1.14 10.69
N VAL A 306 -16.65 -0.16 10.80
CA VAL A 306 -16.45 1.01 11.69
C VAL A 306 -16.54 0.67 13.18
N THR A 307 -17.22 -0.44 13.51
CA THR A 307 -17.55 -0.87 14.88
C THR A 307 -16.41 -0.77 15.91
N PRO A 308 -15.21 -1.37 15.70
CA PRO A 308 -14.11 -1.24 16.67
C PRO A 308 -13.70 0.20 16.95
N TYR A 309 -13.81 1.08 15.97
CA TYR A 309 -13.32 2.45 16.07
C TYR A 309 -14.20 3.32 16.96
N ILE A 310 -15.46 2.92 17.17
CA ILE A 310 -16.31 3.53 18.20
C ILE A 310 -15.68 3.31 19.57
N GLY A 311 -15.30 2.07 19.91
CA GLY A 311 -14.58 1.77 21.14
C GLY A 311 -13.23 2.50 21.26
N PHE A 312 -12.48 2.63 20.15
CA PHE A 312 -11.21 3.39 20.14
C PHE A 312 -11.46 4.86 20.49
N LEU A 313 -12.46 5.49 19.88
CA LEU A 313 -12.78 6.89 20.08
C LEU A 313 -13.37 7.16 21.47
N GLU A 314 -14.13 6.22 22.03
CA GLU A 314 -14.57 6.26 23.43
C GLU A 314 -13.39 6.20 24.40
N TYR A 315 -12.45 5.29 24.18
CA TYR A 315 -11.21 5.19 24.96
C TYR A 315 -10.43 6.51 24.92
N ARG A 316 -10.23 7.07 23.72
CA ARG A 316 -9.55 8.36 23.53
C ARG A 316 -10.27 9.49 24.26
N LYS A 317 -11.60 9.53 24.20
CA LYS A 317 -12.42 10.52 24.91
C LYS A 317 -12.30 10.40 26.43
N GLN A 318 -12.33 9.18 26.95
CA GLN A 318 -12.14 8.93 28.38
C GLN A 318 -10.74 9.33 28.85
N ALA A 319 -9.69 8.97 28.10
CA ALA A 319 -8.31 9.31 28.42
C ALA A 319 -8.10 10.84 28.45
N LYS A 320 -8.58 11.55 27.42
CA LYS A 320 -8.52 13.02 27.32
C LYS A 320 -9.31 13.72 28.45
N SER A 321 -10.45 13.16 28.84
CA SER A 321 -11.27 13.70 29.94
C SER A 321 -10.64 13.47 31.31
N SER A 322 -9.94 12.34 31.49
CA SER A 322 -9.30 11.95 32.76
C SER A 322 -8.01 12.74 33.01
N ASN A 323 -7.25 13.08 31.96
CA ASN A 323 -6.07 13.93 32.06
C ASN A 323 -5.99 14.88 30.85
N ARG A 324 -6.28 16.17 31.08
CA ARG A 324 -6.25 17.20 30.04
C ARG A 324 -4.86 17.43 29.43
N LYS A 325 -3.79 16.97 30.09
CA LYS A 325 -2.41 17.06 29.60
C LYS A 325 -2.00 15.87 28.72
N THR A 326 -2.84 14.84 28.60
CA THR A 326 -2.53 13.70 27.72
C THR A 326 -2.35 14.18 26.29
N LYS A 327 -1.16 13.95 25.74
CA LYS A 327 -0.86 14.23 24.34
C LYS A 327 -1.60 13.18 23.51
N MET A 328 -2.38 13.63 22.54
CA MET A 328 -3.09 12.76 21.62
C MET A 328 -2.43 12.86 20.25
N GLY A 329 -2.05 11.74 19.66
CA GLY A 329 -1.70 11.68 18.25
C GLY A 329 -2.94 11.88 17.37
N SER A 330 -2.72 12.25 16.11
CA SER A 330 -3.78 12.54 15.14
C SER A 330 -4.60 11.28 14.83
N ALA A 331 -5.92 11.36 14.83
CA ALA A 331 -6.84 10.26 14.52
C ALA A 331 -7.65 10.54 13.25
N TRP A 332 -7.50 9.67 12.26
CA TRP A 332 -8.23 9.72 10.99
C TRP A 332 -9.16 8.52 10.88
N LEU A 333 -10.40 8.73 10.44
CA LEU A 333 -11.35 7.68 10.13
C LEU A 333 -11.85 7.80 8.69
N LEU A 334 -11.62 6.75 7.91
CA LEU A 334 -12.18 6.55 6.58
C LEU A 334 -13.23 5.45 6.66
N THR A 335 -14.48 5.78 6.35
CA THR A 335 -15.58 4.80 6.34
C THR A 335 -16.43 4.97 5.08
N SER A 336 -17.34 4.03 4.87
CA SER A 336 -18.29 4.13 3.77
C SER A 336 -19.62 3.45 4.09
N CYS A 337 -20.65 3.91 3.40
CA CYS A 337 -22.00 3.36 3.45
C CYS A 337 -22.58 3.23 2.03
N ARG A 338 -23.83 2.77 1.94
CA ARG A 338 -24.55 2.75 0.66
C ARG A 338 -25.22 4.09 0.41
N TYR A 339 -25.99 4.55 1.39
CA TYR A 339 -26.73 5.79 1.39
C TYR A 339 -26.52 6.51 2.72
N GLN A 340 -26.23 7.82 2.68
CA GLN A 340 -25.96 8.59 3.90
C GLN A 340 -27.18 8.70 4.81
N ASP A 341 -28.38 8.81 4.23
CA ASP A 341 -29.64 8.96 4.94
C ASP A 341 -30.15 7.65 5.57
N ARG A 342 -29.67 6.48 5.13
CA ARG A 342 -30.18 5.17 5.56
C ARG A 342 -29.20 4.33 6.37
N ASN A 343 -27.93 4.30 5.99
CA ASN A 343 -26.95 3.39 6.61
C ASN A 343 -25.59 4.00 6.91
N TYR A 344 -25.57 5.30 7.20
CA TYR A 344 -24.41 5.95 7.81
C TYR A 344 -24.32 5.58 9.30
N LEU A 345 -23.76 4.41 9.57
CA LEU A 345 -23.62 3.88 10.93
C LEU A 345 -22.84 4.86 11.83
N TYR A 346 -23.38 5.11 13.03
CA TYR A 346 -22.77 5.94 14.07
C TYR A 346 -22.55 7.43 13.73
N GLU A 347 -23.24 7.96 12.72
CA GLU A 347 -23.04 9.35 12.26
C GLU A 347 -22.98 10.38 13.40
N ASN A 348 -23.96 10.38 14.30
CA ASN A 348 -24.04 11.35 15.40
C ASN A 348 -22.89 11.19 16.40
N GLU A 349 -22.48 9.96 16.70
CA GLU A 349 -21.35 9.68 17.61
C GLU A 349 -20.04 10.15 16.99
N LEU A 350 -19.82 9.85 15.70
CA LEU A 350 -18.63 10.28 14.96
C LEU A 350 -18.52 11.82 14.89
N LYS A 351 -19.64 12.51 14.63
CA LYS A 351 -19.70 13.98 14.70
C LYS A 351 -19.39 14.49 16.11
N GLY A 352 -19.89 13.83 17.15
CA GLY A 352 -19.56 14.14 18.54
C GLY A 352 -18.08 13.95 18.88
N PHE A 353 -17.43 12.92 18.32
CA PHE A 353 -15.99 12.68 18.50
C PHE A 353 -15.11 13.72 17.80
N MET A 354 -15.53 14.19 16.62
CA MET A 354 -14.90 15.33 15.94
C MET A 354 -14.98 16.59 16.80
N GLN A 355 -16.16 16.92 17.33
CA GLN A 355 -16.36 18.09 18.19
C GLN A 355 -15.56 18.01 19.50
N ALA A 356 -15.42 16.82 20.08
CA ALA A 356 -14.59 16.60 21.27
C ALA A 356 -13.07 16.66 20.98
N GLY A 357 -12.67 16.74 19.71
CA GLY A 357 -11.28 16.74 19.27
C GLY A 357 -10.54 15.45 19.64
N VAL A 358 -11.23 14.31 19.55
CA VAL A 358 -10.62 12.97 19.70
C VAL A 358 -10.51 12.23 18.37
N LEU A 359 -11.26 12.71 17.36
CA LEU A 359 -11.14 12.38 15.94
C LEU A 359 -10.80 13.68 15.20
N ASP A 360 -9.72 13.68 14.43
CA ASP A 360 -9.21 14.89 13.75
C ASP A 360 -9.72 14.99 12.31
N ARG A 361 -9.86 13.86 11.63
CA ARG A 361 -10.40 13.77 10.27
C ARG A 361 -11.41 12.64 10.15
N LEU A 362 -12.56 12.95 9.55
CA LEU A 362 -13.59 11.99 9.19
C LEU A 362 -13.88 12.12 7.70
N HIS A 363 -13.68 11.03 6.97
CA HIS A 363 -14.01 10.93 5.56
C HIS A 363 -14.99 9.78 5.34
N VAL A 364 -16.06 10.07 4.60
CA VAL A 364 -17.17 9.15 4.39
C VAL A 364 -17.42 9.06 2.89
N ALA A 365 -17.44 7.84 2.38
CA ALA A 365 -17.88 7.56 1.02
C ALA A 365 -19.31 7.00 1.02
N SER A 366 -20.08 7.35 0.01
CA SER A 366 -21.42 6.81 -0.22
C SER A 366 -21.51 6.21 -1.61
N SER A 367 -21.68 4.89 -1.65
CA SER A 367 -21.58 4.14 -2.91
C SER A 367 -22.80 4.25 -3.82
N ARG A 368 -23.96 4.69 -3.29
CA ARG A 368 -25.22 4.75 -4.02
C ARG A 368 -25.84 6.15 -4.09
N ASP A 369 -25.46 7.09 -3.23
CA ASP A 369 -25.91 8.48 -3.37
C ASP A 369 -25.35 9.11 -4.64
N GLU A 370 -26.19 9.65 -5.51
CA GLU A 370 -25.79 10.21 -6.82
C GLU A 370 -24.73 11.31 -6.65
N ASP A 371 -24.99 12.27 -5.77
CA ASP A 371 -24.16 13.45 -5.49
C ASP A 371 -22.94 13.18 -4.61
N SER A 372 -22.65 11.92 -4.28
CA SER A 372 -21.51 11.58 -3.43
C SER A 372 -20.17 11.88 -4.11
N GLN A 373 -19.34 12.69 -3.45
CA GLN A 373 -17.97 12.98 -3.88
C GLN A 373 -17.11 11.71 -3.99
N TYR A 374 -17.29 10.76 -3.05
CA TYR A 374 -16.54 9.50 -3.01
C TYR A 374 -17.53 8.34 -3.01
N LYS A 375 -17.34 7.35 -3.88
CA LYS A 375 -18.20 6.15 -3.89
C LYS A 375 -17.65 5.07 -2.97
N TYR A 376 -16.32 4.98 -2.84
CA TYR A 376 -15.65 4.04 -1.95
C TYR A 376 -14.50 4.68 -1.17
N VAL A 377 -14.04 4.00 -0.13
CA VAL A 377 -12.89 4.48 0.67
C VAL A 377 -11.60 4.58 -0.15
N GLN A 378 -11.48 3.81 -1.23
CA GLN A 378 -10.38 3.89 -2.18
C GLN A 378 -10.32 5.24 -2.90
N ASP A 379 -11.48 5.83 -3.21
CA ASP A 379 -11.55 7.15 -3.84
C ASP A 379 -11.00 8.22 -2.88
N ILE A 380 -11.33 8.10 -1.59
CA ILE A 380 -10.79 8.96 -0.53
C ILE A 380 -9.28 8.80 -0.45
N ILE A 381 -8.77 7.56 -0.47
CA ILE A 381 -7.33 7.26 -0.40
C ILE A 381 -6.60 7.89 -1.59
N GLU A 382 -7.11 7.78 -2.81
CA GLU A 382 -6.46 8.34 -4.01
C GLU A 382 -6.53 9.88 -4.08
N ASP A 383 -7.60 10.48 -3.55
CA ASP A 383 -7.78 11.94 -3.47
C ASP A 383 -6.98 12.59 -2.33
N ARG A 384 -6.67 11.84 -1.26
CA ARG A 384 -5.88 12.29 -0.10
C ARG A 384 -4.52 11.59 -0.01
N LYS A 385 -4.03 11.01 -1.10
CA LYS A 385 -2.84 10.15 -1.11
C LYS A 385 -1.59 10.86 -0.59
N GLU A 386 -1.41 12.15 -0.86
CA GLU A 386 -0.24 12.90 -0.39
C GLU A 386 -0.19 12.96 1.14
N GLU A 387 -1.28 13.40 1.78
CA GLU A 387 -1.40 13.47 3.24
C GLU A 387 -1.36 12.09 3.89
N LEU A 388 -2.11 11.13 3.33
CA LEU A 388 -2.20 9.77 3.88
C LEU A 388 -0.85 9.05 3.81
N VAL A 389 -0.14 9.13 2.69
CA VAL A 389 1.20 8.53 2.56
C VAL A 389 2.20 9.26 3.46
N GLN A 390 2.13 10.59 3.59
CA GLN A 390 2.98 11.30 4.53
C GLN A 390 2.76 10.84 5.97
N LEU A 391 1.50 10.66 6.39
CA LEU A 391 1.18 10.18 7.72
C LEU A 391 1.65 8.73 7.92
N LEU A 392 1.49 7.85 6.92
CA LEU A 392 1.98 6.47 6.97
C LEU A 392 3.51 6.34 7.02
N LEU A 393 4.26 7.35 6.55
CA LEU A 393 5.72 7.38 6.62
C LEU A 393 6.25 7.87 7.98
N ASP A 394 5.38 8.37 8.86
CA ASP A 394 5.73 8.67 10.24
C ASP A 394 5.72 7.36 11.06
N ASP A 395 6.86 7.00 11.66
CA ASP A 395 7.04 5.81 12.49
C ASP A 395 6.10 5.77 13.71
N ALA A 396 5.56 6.93 14.12
CA ALA A 396 4.57 7.04 15.18
C ALA A 396 3.13 6.73 14.70
N THR A 397 2.91 6.39 13.44
CA THR A 397 1.57 6.11 12.88
C THR A 397 1.23 4.62 12.91
N LYS A 398 0.01 4.28 13.39
CA LYS A 398 -0.59 2.95 13.28
C LYS A 398 -1.77 2.95 12.31
N LEU A 399 -1.77 2.02 11.36
CA LEU A 399 -2.89 1.77 10.45
C LEU A 399 -3.74 0.61 10.96
N TYR A 400 -5.03 0.85 11.14
CA TYR A 400 -6.03 -0.14 11.48
C TYR A 400 -6.99 -0.32 10.29
N LEU A 401 -7.19 -1.57 9.87
CA LEU A 401 -8.13 -1.94 8.81
C LEU A 401 -9.15 -2.95 9.35
N CYS A 402 -10.44 -2.64 9.25
CA CYS A 402 -11.51 -3.53 9.68
C CYS A 402 -12.60 -3.64 8.61
N GLY A 403 -13.03 -4.86 8.29
CA GLY A 403 -14.03 -5.09 7.25
C GLY A 403 -13.98 -6.50 6.69
N GLU A 404 -14.62 -6.68 5.53
CA GLU A 404 -14.69 -7.96 4.82
C GLU A 404 -13.30 -8.35 4.25
N GLY A 405 -12.76 -9.48 4.71
CA GLY A 405 -11.37 -9.84 4.48
C GLY A 405 -11.02 -10.55 3.16
N ARG A 406 -12.00 -11.07 2.41
CA ARG A 406 -11.74 -11.83 1.17
C ARG A 406 -11.63 -10.94 -0.06
N THR A 407 -12.35 -9.82 -0.10
CA THR A 407 -12.43 -8.96 -1.29
C THR A 407 -12.16 -7.50 -0.97
N MET A 408 -12.77 -6.96 0.09
CA MET A 408 -12.74 -5.53 0.34
C MET A 408 -11.40 -5.07 0.93
N LEU A 409 -10.95 -5.69 2.02
CA LEU A 409 -9.69 -5.32 2.67
C LEU A 409 -8.46 -5.47 1.74
N PRO A 410 -8.32 -6.57 0.97
CA PRO A 410 -7.22 -6.68 -0.01
C PRO A 410 -7.21 -5.52 -1.02
N ARG A 411 -8.38 -5.12 -1.55
CA ARG A 411 -8.45 -3.98 -2.48
C ARG A 411 -8.03 -2.66 -1.84
N ILE A 412 -8.40 -2.42 -0.59
CA ILE A 412 -7.97 -1.22 0.15
C ILE A 412 -6.45 -1.22 0.33
N GLN A 413 -5.88 -2.37 0.72
CA GLN A 413 -4.43 -2.54 0.84
C GLN A 413 -3.72 -2.29 -0.50
N ASP A 414 -4.24 -2.83 -1.60
CA ASP A 414 -3.69 -2.62 -2.94
C ASP A 414 -3.71 -1.13 -3.34
N THR A 415 -4.78 -0.39 -3.01
CA THR A 415 -4.86 1.06 -3.25
C THR A 415 -3.79 1.82 -2.46
N ILE A 416 -3.60 1.50 -1.17
CA ILE A 416 -2.56 2.12 -0.34
C ILE A 416 -1.16 1.82 -0.90
N VAL A 417 -0.88 0.55 -1.22
CA VAL A 417 0.39 0.12 -1.82
C VAL A 417 0.64 0.85 -3.14
N THR A 418 -0.41 1.01 -3.96
CA THR A 418 -0.33 1.76 -5.22
C THR A 418 0.03 3.22 -4.99
N CYS A 419 -0.60 3.89 -4.03
CA CYS A 419 -0.31 5.28 -3.67
C CYS A 419 1.15 5.44 -3.19
N MET A 420 1.61 4.57 -2.30
CA MET A 420 3.00 4.57 -1.83
C MET A 420 4.00 4.30 -2.96
N SER A 421 3.70 3.33 -3.83
CA SER A 421 4.54 2.99 -4.98
C SER A 421 4.65 4.13 -5.98
N LYS A 422 3.54 4.83 -6.27
CA LYS A 422 3.55 6.04 -7.11
C LYS A 422 4.50 7.09 -6.55
N ARG A 423 4.46 7.36 -5.24
CA ARG A 423 5.36 8.33 -4.58
C ARG A 423 6.82 7.90 -4.66
N LEU A 424 7.10 6.62 -4.35
CA LEU A 424 8.44 6.04 -4.46
C LEU A 424 9.03 6.22 -5.87
N LEU A 425 8.27 5.87 -6.91
CA LEU A 425 8.70 5.97 -8.30
C LEU A 425 8.88 7.42 -8.76
N LYS A 426 8.11 8.36 -8.18
CA LYS A 426 8.16 9.79 -8.51
C LYS A 426 9.32 10.51 -7.82
N GLU A 427 9.61 10.19 -6.56
CA GLU A 427 10.47 11.00 -5.69
C GLU A 427 11.82 10.33 -5.37
N CYS A 428 11.90 9.00 -5.44
CA CYS A 428 13.07 8.26 -4.92
C CYS A 428 13.91 7.58 -5.99
N LEU A 429 13.32 7.10 -7.09
CA LEU A 429 13.99 6.24 -8.08
C LEU A 429 14.17 6.97 -9.41
N ASP A 430 15.37 6.87 -10.00
CA ASP A 430 15.63 7.38 -11.34
C ASP A 430 15.20 6.36 -12.41
N LEU A 431 14.01 6.60 -12.96
CA LEU A 431 13.41 5.77 -14.01
C LEU A 431 14.06 5.97 -15.38
N HIS A 432 14.86 7.02 -15.57
CA HIS A 432 15.58 7.30 -16.81
C HIS A 432 16.97 6.66 -16.83
N ALA A 433 17.45 6.17 -15.70
CA ALA A 433 18.71 5.44 -15.62
C ALA A 433 18.68 4.22 -16.55
N VAL A 434 19.78 4.03 -17.28
CA VAL A 434 19.95 2.88 -18.20
C VAL A 434 19.90 1.59 -17.38
N PRO A 435 18.93 0.69 -17.63
CA PRO A 435 18.82 -0.57 -16.89
C PRO A 435 20.09 -1.41 -17.03
N LYS A 436 20.78 -1.68 -15.92
CA LYS A 436 21.94 -2.57 -15.91
C LYS A 436 21.51 -4.00 -16.28
N LYS A 437 22.41 -4.76 -16.91
CA LYS A 437 22.14 -6.17 -17.26
C LYS A 437 21.70 -7.04 -16.09
N LEU A 438 22.14 -6.74 -14.86
CA LEU A 438 21.69 -7.43 -13.65
C LEU A 438 20.19 -7.25 -13.43
N LEU A 439 19.68 -6.01 -13.52
CA LEU A 439 18.25 -5.73 -13.44
C LEU A 439 17.49 -6.49 -14.54
N ILE A 440 17.95 -6.43 -15.78
CA ILE A 440 17.33 -7.13 -16.91
C ILE A 440 17.21 -8.64 -16.63
N ARG A 441 18.27 -9.24 -16.07
CA ARG A 441 18.26 -10.65 -15.68
C ARG A 441 17.23 -10.92 -14.59
N SER A 442 17.13 -10.06 -13.58
CA SER A 442 16.14 -10.21 -12.51
C SER A 442 14.70 -10.06 -13.01
N LEU A 443 14.45 -9.28 -14.08
CA LEU A 443 13.11 -9.12 -14.67
C LEU A 443 12.54 -10.42 -15.29
N ILE A 444 13.39 -11.38 -15.65
CA ILE A 444 13.00 -12.64 -16.31
C ILE A 444 11.99 -13.42 -15.46
N SER A 445 12.19 -13.51 -14.15
CA SER A 445 11.29 -14.22 -13.22
C SER A 445 9.94 -13.52 -13.02
N PHE A 446 9.82 -12.26 -13.44
CA PHE A 446 8.61 -11.46 -13.37
C PHE A 446 7.91 -11.36 -14.73
N THR A 447 8.30 -12.17 -15.72
CA THR A 447 7.82 -12.10 -17.10
C THR A 447 7.07 -13.37 -17.49
N THR A 448 5.80 -13.24 -17.85
CA THR A 448 4.93 -14.42 -18.09
C THR A 448 5.02 -14.96 -19.51
N GLU A 449 5.16 -14.10 -20.53
CA GLU A 449 5.21 -14.53 -21.93
C GLU A 449 6.62 -15.01 -22.33
N ASP A 450 6.70 -16.17 -22.99
CA ASP A 450 7.99 -16.78 -23.38
C ASP A 450 8.78 -15.89 -24.35
N LYS A 451 8.09 -15.17 -25.24
CA LYS A 451 8.71 -14.22 -26.17
C LYS A 451 9.43 -13.09 -25.43
N ASP A 452 8.75 -12.49 -24.45
CA ASP A 452 9.30 -11.40 -23.65
C ASP A 452 10.45 -11.90 -22.76
N ARG A 453 10.30 -13.10 -22.18
CA ARG A 453 11.35 -13.74 -21.38
C ARG A 453 12.62 -13.96 -22.20
N ARG A 454 12.48 -14.56 -23.39
CA ARG A 454 13.60 -14.81 -24.30
C ARG A 454 14.24 -13.51 -24.78
N PHE A 455 13.46 -12.46 -24.98
CA PHE A 455 14.00 -11.14 -25.32
C PHE A 455 14.88 -10.58 -24.20
N LEU A 456 14.44 -10.65 -22.94
CA LEU A 456 15.25 -10.24 -21.77
C LEU A 456 16.51 -11.10 -21.60
N GLU A 457 16.41 -12.42 -21.81
CA GLU A 457 17.54 -13.35 -21.78
C GLU A 457 18.62 -12.95 -22.79
N ILE A 458 18.22 -12.66 -24.03
CA ILE A 458 19.14 -12.18 -25.08
C ILE A 458 19.81 -10.87 -24.64
N LEU A 459 19.04 -9.87 -24.18
CA LEU A 459 19.58 -8.58 -23.76
C LEU A 459 20.62 -8.69 -22.63
N CYS A 460 20.48 -9.66 -21.73
CA CYS A 460 21.41 -9.86 -20.60
C CYS A 460 22.49 -10.92 -20.87
N SER A 461 22.53 -11.54 -22.05
CA SER A 461 23.58 -12.50 -22.45
C SER A 461 24.87 -11.80 -22.90
N LYS A 462 25.94 -12.58 -23.13
CA LYS A 462 27.20 -12.05 -23.68
C LYS A 462 27.05 -11.71 -25.16
N GLU A 463 26.36 -12.55 -25.90
CA GLU A 463 26.10 -12.45 -27.35
C GLU A 463 25.15 -11.30 -27.68
N GLY A 464 24.26 -10.92 -26.74
CA GLY A 464 23.31 -9.82 -26.91
C GLY A 464 23.84 -8.41 -26.61
N ASN A 465 25.17 -8.20 -26.46
CA ASN A 465 25.76 -6.88 -26.22
C ASN A 465 25.28 -5.82 -27.23
N ALA A 466 25.36 -6.12 -28.53
CA ALA A 466 24.94 -5.18 -29.57
C ALA A 466 23.43 -4.87 -29.49
N ALA A 467 22.60 -5.86 -29.13
CA ALA A 467 21.17 -5.66 -28.94
C ALA A 467 20.87 -4.79 -27.70
N TYR A 468 21.61 -5.00 -26.61
CA TYR A 468 21.54 -4.19 -25.40
C TYR A 468 21.94 -2.73 -25.66
N GLU A 469 23.05 -2.48 -26.35
CA GLU A 469 23.49 -1.12 -26.69
C GLU A 469 22.46 -0.41 -27.58
N ARG A 470 21.98 -1.09 -28.62
CA ARG A 470 21.01 -0.53 -29.57
C ARG A 470 19.65 -0.24 -28.93
N THR A 471 19.20 -1.09 -28.01
CA THR A 471 17.82 -1.05 -27.50
C THR A 471 17.72 -0.39 -26.13
N VAL A 472 18.64 -0.72 -25.22
CA VAL A 472 18.58 -0.31 -23.81
C VAL A 472 19.41 0.93 -23.56
N GLN A 473 20.68 0.99 -24.02
CA GLN A 473 21.52 2.18 -23.80
C GLN A 473 21.05 3.39 -24.60
N LYS A 474 20.53 3.18 -25.81
CA LYS A 474 19.87 4.23 -26.60
C LYS A 474 18.42 4.46 -26.19
N GLY A 475 17.85 3.59 -25.35
CA GLY A 475 16.51 3.71 -24.79
C GLY A 475 16.43 4.76 -23.67
N LYS A 476 15.22 5.29 -23.42
CA LYS A 476 14.96 6.30 -22.38
C LYS A 476 14.69 5.66 -21.00
N GLY A 477 15.59 4.80 -20.53
CA GLY A 477 15.51 4.15 -19.21
C GLY A 477 14.59 2.93 -19.11
N ILE A 478 14.25 2.51 -17.88
CA ILE A 478 13.50 1.27 -17.59
C ILE A 478 12.09 1.27 -18.20
N ILE A 479 11.44 2.44 -18.28
CA ILE A 479 10.10 2.58 -18.86
C ILE A 479 10.09 2.12 -20.32
N SER A 480 11.13 2.48 -21.07
CA SER A 480 11.24 2.08 -22.49
C SER A 480 11.40 0.57 -22.65
N LEU A 481 12.15 -0.08 -21.75
CA LEU A 481 12.30 -1.53 -21.73
C LEU A 481 10.99 -2.23 -21.40
N LEU A 482 10.28 -1.79 -20.35
CA LEU A 482 9.01 -2.41 -19.94
C LEU A 482 7.91 -2.29 -21.02
N ARG A 483 7.94 -1.24 -21.84
CA ARG A 483 7.05 -1.13 -23.02
C ARG A 483 7.35 -2.17 -24.10
N LEU A 484 8.58 -2.65 -24.20
CA LEU A 484 8.98 -3.71 -25.13
C LEU A 484 8.65 -5.12 -24.60
N VAL A 485 8.46 -5.27 -23.30
CA VAL A 485 8.12 -6.53 -22.61
C VAL A 485 6.86 -6.38 -21.75
N PRO A 486 5.68 -6.17 -22.35
CA PRO A 486 4.45 -5.85 -21.61
C PRO A 486 4.00 -6.94 -20.64
N SER A 487 4.47 -8.17 -20.78
CA SER A 487 4.19 -9.25 -19.82
C SER A 487 5.08 -9.22 -18.57
N CYS A 488 6.08 -8.35 -18.52
CA CYS A 488 6.96 -8.17 -17.37
C CYS A 488 6.28 -7.29 -16.30
N ARG A 489 6.10 -7.84 -15.09
CA ARG A 489 5.48 -7.16 -13.94
C ARG A 489 6.41 -7.15 -12.73
N PRO A 490 7.47 -6.31 -12.72
CA PRO A 490 8.41 -6.26 -11.60
C PRO A 490 7.74 -5.80 -10.31
N SER A 491 8.21 -6.32 -9.18
CA SER A 491 7.80 -5.83 -7.85
C SER A 491 8.47 -4.49 -7.52
N ALA A 492 7.85 -3.70 -6.64
CA ALA A 492 8.47 -2.46 -6.14
C ALA A 492 9.82 -2.74 -5.45
N ALA A 493 9.93 -3.84 -4.71
CA ALA A 493 11.19 -4.25 -4.05
C ALA A 493 12.32 -4.46 -5.06
N LEU A 494 12.04 -5.12 -6.19
CA LEU A 494 13.04 -5.33 -7.24
C LEU A 494 13.51 -4.00 -7.85
N LEU A 495 12.58 -3.06 -8.06
CA LEU A 495 12.91 -1.74 -8.59
C LEU A 495 13.76 -0.94 -7.61
N ILE A 496 13.47 -1.00 -6.30
CA ILE A 496 14.27 -0.35 -5.25
C ILE A 496 15.69 -0.93 -5.22
N GLU A 497 15.82 -2.25 -5.34
CA GLU A 497 17.11 -2.95 -5.27
C GLU A 497 18.06 -2.55 -6.41
N HIS A 498 17.51 -2.27 -7.59
CA HIS A 498 18.32 -2.15 -8.81
C HIS A 498 18.33 -0.76 -9.45
N LEU A 499 17.30 0.06 -9.25
CA LEU A 499 17.27 1.41 -9.80
C LEU A 499 18.07 2.36 -8.91
N PRO A 500 18.85 3.27 -9.50
CA PRO A 500 19.57 4.25 -8.71
C PRO A 500 18.61 5.26 -8.07
N ARG A 501 19.07 5.85 -6.96
CA ARG A 501 18.39 6.97 -6.32
C ARG A 501 18.26 8.14 -7.30
N LEU A 502 17.12 8.81 -7.28
CA LEU A 502 16.91 10.07 -7.96
C LEU A 502 17.79 11.16 -7.32
N MET A 503 18.81 11.61 -8.05
CA MET A 503 19.79 12.59 -7.56
C MET A 503 19.35 14.03 -7.90
N PRO A 504 19.48 14.99 -6.98
CA PRO A 504 19.29 16.41 -7.28
C PRO A 504 20.23 16.89 -8.39
N ARG A 505 19.76 17.82 -9.23
CA ARG A 505 20.54 18.36 -10.34
C ARG A 505 21.17 19.71 -9.96
N PRO A 506 22.50 19.89 -10.09
CA PRO A 506 23.13 21.17 -9.79
C PRO A 506 22.85 22.19 -10.91
N TYR A 507 22.65 23.44 -10.50
CA TYR A 507 22.52 24.61 -11.37
C TYR A 507 23.39 25.75 -10.82
N SER A 508 24.01 26.53 -11.72
CA SER A 508 24.82 27.69 -11.34
C SER A 508 23.92 28.91 -11.08
N ILE A 509 24.20 29.62 -9.99
CA ILE A 509 23.43 30.79 -9.56
C ILE A 509 23.72 31.97 -10.49
N ALA A 510 22.69 32.72 -10.86
CA ALA A 510 22.72 33.82 -11.81
C ALA A 510 22.49 35.21 -11.20
N ASN A 511 22.59 35.33 -9.88
CA ASN A 511 22.53 36.60 -9.17
C ASN A 511 23.48 36.61 -7.98
N ALA A 512 23.90 37.79 -7.55
CA ALA A 512 24.59 37.98 -6.28
C ALA A 512 23.56 37.98 -5.12
N TYR A 513 23.98 37.53 -3.94
CA TYR A 513 23.15 37.62 -2.74
C TYR A 513 23.02 39.08 -2.30
N ARG A 514 21.78 39.54 -2.07
CA ARG A 514 21.47 40.87 -1.55
C ARG A 514 20.52 40.75 -0.37
N GLU A 515 20.93 41.27 0.78
CA GLU A 515 20.14 41.20 2.02
C GLU A 515 18.87 42.08 1.93
N GLU A 516 18.98 43.25 1.31
CA GLU A 516 17.91 44.25 1.18
C GLU A 516 16.82 43.90 0.15
N ALA A 517 17.16 43.10 -0.88
CA ALA A 517 16.23 42.70 -1.94
C ALA A 517 15.41 41.43 -1.63
N GLY A 518 15.63 40.85 -0.43
CA GLY A 518 15.13 39.54 -0.05
C GLY A 518 15.94 38.37 -0.66
N PRO A 519 15.85 37.16 -0.08
CA PRO A 519 16.65 36.01 -0.50
C PRO A 519 16.08 35.37 -1.78
N ALA A 520 16.28 36.02 -2.93
CA ALA A 520 15.92 35.46 -4.23
C ALA A 520 17.14 34.76 -4.87
N ILE A 521 16.90 33.57 -5.43
CA ILE A 521 17.89 32.85 -6.24
C ILE A 521 17.37 32.79 -7.67
N ARG A 522 18.17 33.27 -8.60
CA ARG A 522 17.99 33.18 -10.04
C ARG A 522 18.99 32.14 -10.56
N PHE A 523 18.56 31.32 -11.50
CA PHE A 523 19.44 30.43 -12.26
C PHE A 523 18.81 30.22 -13.65
N LEU A 524 19.62 29.85 -14.64
CA LEU A 524 19.13 29.60 -15.99
C LEU A 524 19.09 28.09 -16.25
N PHE A 525 18.05 27.64 -16.95
CA PHE A 525 17.96 26.27 -17.44
C PHE A 525 17.38 26.25 -18.85
N SER A 526 17.74 25.22 -19.61
CA SER A 526 17.18 24.97 -20.93
C SER A 526 16.34 23.70 -20.91
N HIS A 527 15.22 23.71 -21.65
CA HIS A 527 14.32 22.57 -21.75
C HIS A 527 14.23 22.12 -23.21
N SER A 528 14.35 20.81 -23.43
CA SER A 528 14.19 20.17 -24.75
C SER A 528 12.88 19.40 -24.79
N ALA A 529 12.01 19.72 -25.75
CA ALA A 529 10.75 19.00 -25.93
C ALA A 529 10.95 17.58 -26.51
N GLU A 530 11.98 17.38 -27.33
CA GLU A 530 12.30 16.08 -27.93
C GLU A 530 12.90 15.10 -26.91
N ASN A 531 13.70 15.63 -25.99
CA ASN A 531 14.36 14.89 -24.93
C ASN A 531 14.20 15.61 -23.59
N PRO A 532 12.99 15.53 -22.98
CA PRO A 532 12.70 16.22 -21.73
C PRO A 532 13.54 15.64 -20.60
N GLY A 533 14.29 16.51 -19.92
CA GLY A 533 15.01 16.17 -18.69
C GLY A 533 14.05 16.18 -17.49
N ILE A 534 14.30 15.33 -16.49
CA ILE A 534 13.43 15.21 -15.30
C ILE A 534 13.28 16.57 -14.60
N THR A 535 14.39 17.18 -14.19
CA THR A 535 14.38 18.42 -13.41
C THR A 535 13.91 19.63 -14.23
N THR A 536 14.29 19.75 -15.50
CA THR A 536 13.85 20.88 -16.35
C THR A 536 12.38 20.79 -16.73
N SER A 537 11.83 19.58 -16.84
CA SER A 537 10.39 19.38 -17.02
C SER A 537 9.61 19.65 -15.73
N TYR A 538 10.14 19.22 -14.59
CA TYR A 538 9.60 19.58 -13.27
C TYR A 538 9.53 21.10 -13.11
N LEU A 539 10.65 21.81 -13.30
CA LEU A 539 10.72 23.27 -13.19
C LEU A 539 9.78 23.99 -14.16
N ARG A 540 9.67 23.50 -15.41
CA ARG A 540 8.75 24.06 -16.41
C ARG A 540 7.27 23.90 -16.02
N GLY A 541 6.93 22.86 -15.26
CA GLY A 541 5.57 22.58 -14.82
C GLY A 541 5.17 23.28 -13.52
N LEU A 542 6.06 24.07 -12.91
CA LEU A 542 5.75 24.79 -11.68
C LEU A 542 4.90 26.03 -11.95
N GLU A 543 3.92 26.26 -11.07
CA GLU A 543 3.16 27.51 -11.03
C GLU A 543 3.83 28.53 -10.12
N LYS A 544 3.52 29.81 -10.32
CA LYS A 544 4.01 30.89 -9.45
C LYS A 544 3.54 30.64 -8.01
N GLY A 545 4.47 30.63 -7.07
CA GLY A 545 4.20 30.34 -5.65
C GLY A 545 4.41 28.87 -5.25
N ALA A 546 4.73 27.99 -6.18
CA ALA A 546 5.08 26.61 -5.87
C ALA A 546 6.34 26.51 -4.99
N THR A 547 6.31 25.58 -4.03
CA THR A 547 7.46 25.28 -3.18
C THR A 547 8.49 24.43 -3.92
N VAL A 548 9.76 24.84 -3.87
CA VAL A 548 10.88 24.10 -4.45
C VAL A 548 11.91 23.84 -3.37
N TYR A 549 12.39 22.60 -3.29
CA TYR A 549 13.46 22.20 -2.40
C TYR A 549 14.80 22.23 -3.15
N PHE A 550 15.78 22.91 -2.57
CA PHE A 550 17.16 22.91 -3.04
C PHE A 550 18.10 22.98 -1.84
N TYR A 551 19.39 22.75 -2.08
CA TYR A 551 20.44 22.98 -1.10
C TYR A 551 21.61 23.68 -1.79
N PHE A 552 22.37 24.45 -1.02
CA PHE A 552 23.59 25.06 -1.55
C PHE A 552 24.69 24.02 -1.67
N ARG A 553 25.21 23.86 -2.89
CA ARG A 553 26.46 23.15 -3.13
C ARG A 553 27.55 24.19 -3.29
N GLN A 554 28.36 24.38 -2.25
CA GLN A 554 29.48 25.33 -2.31
C GLN A 554 30.55 24.80 -3.28
N SER A 555 30.87 25.58 -4.31
CA SER A 555 32.05 25.35 -5.13
C SER A 555 33.27 25.85 -4.37
N SER A 556 34.30 25.01 -4.19
CA SER A 556 35.55 25.44 -3.55
C SER A 556 36.49 26.18 -4.51
N THR A 557 36.27 26.05 -5.82
CA THR A 557 37.22 26.51 -6.86
C THR A 557 36.63 27.51 -7.85
N PHE A 558 35.30 27.66 -7.92
CA PHE A 558 34.65 28.59 -8.85
C PHE A 558 33.79 29.62 -8.09
N VAL A 559 34.47 30.56 -7.42
CA VAL A 559 33.83 31.59 -6.59
C VAL A 559 34.43 32.96 -6.90
N TYR A 560 33.61 33.95 -7.17
CA TYR A 560 34.05 35.34 -7.31
C TYR A 560 33.55 36.15 -6.12
N THR A 561 34.47 36.82 -5.44
CA THR A 561 34.23 37.50 -4.15
C THR A 561 34.64 38.96 -4.22
N GLU A 562 34.36 39.73 -3.17
CA GLU A 562 34.84 41.11 -3.08
C GLU A 562 36.37 41.23 -3.18
N SER A 563 37.12 40.20 -2.76
CA SER A 563 38.59 40.18 -2.87
C SER A 563 39.09 40.09 -4.32
N ASP A 564 38.22 39.67 -5.24
CA ASP A 564 38.52 39.51 -6.66
C ASP A 564 38.19 40.76 -7.49
N LEU A 565 37.54 41.78 -6.90
CA LEU A 565 37.05 42.96 -7.62
C LEU A 565 38.12 43.70 -8.42
N LYS A 566 39.35 43.77 -7.88
CA LYS A 566 40.50 44.44 -8.52
C LYS A 566 41.23 43.55 -9.54
N ARG A 567 40.92 42.27 -9.62
CA ARG A 567 41.55 41.34 -10.58
C ARG A 567 40.95 41.54 -11.96
N ASN A 568 41.78 41.39 -12.99
CA ASN A 568 41.24 41.24 -14.35
C ASN A 568 40.57 39.87 -14.46
N ILE A 569 39.44 39.78 -15.16
CA ILE A 569 38.72 38.52 -15.37
C ILE A 569 38.40 38.31 -16.84
N ILE A 570 38.69 37.11 -17.34
CA ILE A 570 38.16 36.62 -18.61
C ILE A 570 37.16 35.52 -18.29
N MET A 571 35.93 35.67 -18.76
CA MET A 571 34.81 34.78 -18.49
C MET A 571 34.36 34.14 -19.80
N VAL A 572 34.39 32.81 -19.90
CA VAL A 572 34.03 32.07 -21.11
C VAL A 572 32.84 31.16 -20.83
N GLY A 573 31.69 31.44 -21.43
CA GLY A 573 30.45 30.70 -21.19
C GLY A 573 29.64 30.43 -22.45
N THR A 574 28.97 29.28 -22.54
CA THR A 574 28.04 29.02 -23.66
C THR A 574 26.64 28.69 -23.16
N GLY A 575 25.61 29.21 -23.83
CA GLY A 575 24.22 29.02 -23.44
C GLY A 575 23.98 29.39 -21.97
N THR A 576 23.43 28.45 -21.19
CA THR A 576 23.17 28.65 -19.75
C THR A 576 24.45 28.80 -18.91
N GLY A 577 25.63 28.55 -19.47
CA GLY A 577 26.92 28.81 -18.81
C GLY A 577 27.26 30.27 -18.61
N ILE A 578 26.42 31.20 -19.09
CA ILE A 578 26.48 32.59 -18.66
C ILE A 578 26.01 32.81 -17.22
N SER A 579 25.25 31.86 -16.64
CA SER A 579 24.62 32.01 -15.32
C SER A 579 25.57 32.57 -14.25
N PRO A 580 26.71 31.94 -13.91
CA PRO A 580 27.55 32.47 -12.84
C PRO A 580 28.13 33.86 -13.16
N TYR A 581 28.32 34.20 -14.44
CA TYR A 581 28.85 35.50 -14.82
C TYR A 581 27.84 36.62 -14.62
N LEU A 582 26.54 36.37 -14.71
CA LEU A 582 25.53 37.33 -14.29
C LEU A 582 25.64 37.65 -12.79
N SER A 583 25.91 36.63 -11.97
CA SER A 583 26.19 36.82 -10.54
C SER A 583 27.47 37.66 -10.32
N PHE A 584 28.53 37.40 -11.09
CA PHE A 584 29.79 38.16 -10.99
C PHE A 584 29.59 39.62 -11.39
N LEU A 585 28.90 39.87 -12.50
CA LEU A 585 28.60 41.22 -12.99
C LEU A 585 27.69 41.98 -12.03
N GLN A 586 26.73 41.31 -11.41
CA GLN A 586 25.91 41.93 -10.37
C GLN A 586 26.74 42.32 -9.14
N LEU A 587 27.64 41.46 -8.67
CA LEU A 587 28.56 41.79 -7.57
C LEU A 587 29.46 42.99 -7.93
N ARG A 588 29.94 43.04 -9.17
CA ARG A 588 30.76 44.16 -9.68
C ARG A 588 29.95 45.45 -9.77
N SER A 589 28.71 45.40 -10.25
CA SER A 589 27.80 46.54 -10.31
C SER A 589 27.54 47.10 -8.90
N ASP A 590 27.27 46.23 -7.93
CA ASP A 590 27.07 46.61 -6.52
C ASP A 590 28.33 47.26 -5.92
N ALA A 591 29.51 46.77 -6.28
CA ALA A 591 30.79 47.34 -5.87
C ALA A 591 31.05 48.72 -6.53
N GLN A 592 30.75 48.86 -7.83
CA GLN A 592 30.90 50.09 -8.58
C GLN A 592 29.98 51.19 -8.03
N ALA A 593 28.72 50.85 -7.71
CA ALA A 593 27.77 51.77 -7.09
C ALA A 593 28.26 52.29 -5.72
N LYS A 594 29.08 51.50 -5.02
CA LYS A 594 29.75 51.87 -3.76
C LYS A 594 31.11 52.57 -3.98
N GLY A 595 31.47 52.90 -5.21
CA GLY A 595 32.74 53.54 -5.55
C GLY A 595 33.98 52.65 -5.40
N LYS A 596 33.83 51.32 -5.31
CA LYS A 596 34.98 50.39 -5.25
C LYS A 596 35.61 50.26 -6.65
N PRO A 597 36.95 50.26 -6.76
CA PRO A 597 37.63 50.09 -8.05
C PRO A 597 37.46 48.66 -8.57
N LEU A 598 37.27 48.54 -9.88
CA LEU A 598 37.13 47.27 -10.59
C LEU A 598 38.36 47.03 -11.49
N GLY A 599 38.85 45.80 -11.52
CA GLY A 599 39.75 45.30 -12.56
C GLY A 599 38.98 45.02 -13.85
N ARG A 600 39.70 44.89 -14.97
CA ARG A 600 39.11 44.72 -16.30
C ARG A 600 38.34 43.40 -16.41
N ALA A 601 37.10 43.41 -16.89
CA ALA A 601 36.28 42.23 -17.09
C ALA A 601 35.89 42.05 -18.55
N GLU A 602 36.14 40.86 -19.08
CA GLU A 602 35.75 40.49 -20.43
C GLU A 602 34.92 39.21 -20.43
N LEU A 603 33.91 39.20 -21.28
CA LEU A 603 32.97 38.10 -21.42
C LEU A 603 33.03 37.56 -22.85
N ILE A 604 33.32 36.27 -23.00
CA ILE A 604 33.28 35.55 -24.28
C ILE A 604 32.12 34.57 -24.21
N VAL A 605 31.07 34.81 -25.00
CA VAL A 605 29.80 34.08 -24.93
C VAL A 605 29.41 33.44 -26.24
N GLY A 606 28.83 32.24 -26.15
CA GLY A 606 28.35 31.48 -27.31
C GLY A 606 26.88 31.10 -27.21
N PHE A 607 26.10 31.40 -28.26
CA PHE A 607 24.69 31.07 -28.37
C PHE A 607 24.37 30.37 -29.70
N ARG A 608 23.11 29.96 -29.87
CA ARG A 608 22.65 29.31 -31.12
C ARG A 608 22.37 30.34 -32.21
N TYR A 609 21.52 31.33 -31.91
CA TYR A 609 21.04 32.34 -32.84
C TYR A 609 21.04 33.70 -32.14
N GLN A 610 21.37 34.76 -32.86
CA GLN A 610 21.39 36.13 -32.33
C GLN A 610 19.98 36.67 -32.02
N ASP A 611 18.98 36.33 -32.84
CA ASP A 611 17.62 36.87 -32.78
C ASP A 611 16.74 36.20 -31.70
N ARG A 612 16.93 34.89 -31.48
CA ARG A 612 16.05 34.07 -30.62
C ARG A 612 16.76 33.21 -29.58
N GLY A 613 18.10 33.26 -29.54
CA GLY A 613 18.93 32.40 -28.70
C GLY A 613 19.90 33.14 -27.79
N TYR A 614 19.95 34.47 -27.86
CA TYR A 614 20.84 35.30 -27.06
C TYR A 614 20.24 35.51 -25.66
N LEU A 615 20.73 34.73 -24.69
CA LEU A 615 20.27 34.80 -23.30
C LEU A 615 20.78 36.06 -22.60
N CYS A 616 19.89 36.76 -21.89
CA CYS A 616 20.20 37.92 -21.05
C CYS A 616 20.93 39.07 -21.78
N ARG A 617 20.64 39.26 -23.08
CA ARG A 617 21.27 40.29 -23.92
C ARG A 617 21.19 41.69 -23.31
N ASP A 618 20.00 42.11 -22.88
CA ASP A 618 19.77 43.46 -22.35
C ASP A 618 20.60 43.73 -21.08
N GLU A 619 20.73 42.72 -20.22
CA GLU A 619 21.50 42.79 -18.97
C GLU A 619 23.02 42.89 -19.25
N ILE A 620 23.52 42.17 -20.27
CA ILE A 620 24.91 42.29 -20.73
C ILE A 620 25.16 43.69 -21.31
N ASP A 621 24.25 44.18 -22.16
CA ASP A 621 24.35 45.50 -22.78
C ASP A 621 24.34 46.63 -21.74
N GLU A 622 23.57 46.48 -20.66
CA GLU A 622 23.56 47.40 -19.53
C GLU A 622 24.92 47.41 -18.79
N HIS A 623 25.50 46.25 -18.55
CA HIS A 623 26.82 46.13 -17.92
C HIS A 623 27.96 46.68 -18.78
N LEU A 624 27.86 46.58 -20.11
CA LEU A 624 28.80 47.25 -21.03
C LEU A 624 28.68 48.77 -20.96
N LYS A 625 27.45 49.31 -21.01
CA LYS A 625 27.21 50.76 -20.97
C LYS A 625 27.63 51.41 -19.66
N SER A 626 27.47 50.69 -18.55
CA SER A 626 27.87 51.15 -17.20
C SER A 626 29.36 50.97 -16.90
N GLY A 627 30.10 50.26 -17.75
CA GLY A 627 31.52 49.95 -17.51
C GLY A 627 31.76 48.90 -16.43
N VAL A 628 30.72 48.14 -16.03
CA VAL A 628 30.86 46.97 -15.15
C VAL A 628 31.55 45.82 -15.91
N LEU A 629 31.28 45.72 -17.21
CA LEU A 629 31.90 44.81 -18.18
C LEU A 629 32.62 45.66 -19.24
N ASP A 630 33.90 45.39 -19.50
CA ASP A 630 34.72 46.18 -20.42
C ASP A 630 34.52 45.74 -21.89
N ALA A 631 34.31 44.44 -22.11
CA ALA A 631 34.05 43.91 -23.44
C ALA A 631 33.21 42.62 -23.39
N CYS A 632 32.37 42.44 -24.40
CA CYS A 632 31.64 41.20 -24.67
C CYS A 632 31.90 40.75 -26.10
N TYR A 633 32.35 39.51 -26.27
CA TYR A 633 32.65 38.90 -27.56
C TYR A 633 31.72 37.71 -27.81
N GLU A 634 30.91 37.82 -28.84
CA GLU A 634 29.77 36.93 -29.08
C GLU A 634 30.04 35.93 -30.21
N ALA A 635 29.57 34.70 -30.06
CA ALA A 635 29.61 33.69 -31.10
C ALA A 635 28.23 33.05 -31.30
N PHE A 636 27.80 32.89 -32.57
CA PHE A 636 26.49 32.35 -32.92
C PHE A 636 26.63 31.12 -33.83
N SER A 637 26.40 29.95 -33.25
CA SER A 637 26.73 28.66 -33.89
C SER A 637 25.82 28.26 -35.06
N ARG A 638 24.60 28.79 -35.12
CA ARG A 638 23.58 28.40 -36.12
C ARG A 638 23.17 29.54 -37.05
N ASP A 639 23.71 30.74 -36.86
CA ASP A 639 23.52 31.84 -37.79
C ASP A 639 24.40 31.58 -39.04
N PRO A 640 23.83 31.63 -40.25
CA PRO A 640 24.58 31.36 -41.49
C PRO A 640 25.78 32.30 -41.66
N ASP A 641 25.55 33.59 -41.43
CA ASP A 641 26.49 34.69 -41.72
C ASP A 641 27.33 35.11 -40.50
N ALA A 642 27.27 34.37 -39.39
CA ALA A 642 28.06 34.68 -38.21
C ALA A 642 29.56 34.53 -38.48
N ARG A 643 30.30 35.64 -38.33
CA ARG A 643 31.76 35.68 -38.42
C ARG A 643 32.43 34.71 -37.44
N HIS A 644 31.88 34.61 -36.23
CA HIS A 644 32.35 33.70 -35.19
C HIS A 644 31.24 32.72 -34.82
N LYS A 645 31.41 31.43 -35.18
CA LYS A 645 30.42 30.40 -34.85
C LYS A 645 30.60 29.83 -33.45
N TYR A 646 31.82 29.86 -32.91
CA TYR A 646 32.11 29.31 -31.59
C TYR A 646 33.07 30.20 -30.79
N VAL A 647 32.97 30.13 -29.46
CA VAL A 647 33.78 30.94 -28.53
C VAL A 647 35.28 30.74 -28.68
N GLN A 648 35.72 29.59 -29.19
CA GLN A 648 37.12 29.31 -29.52
C GLN A 648 37.64 30.27 -30.59
N SER A 649 36.81 30.61 -31.59
CA SER A 649 37.20 31.56 -32.62
C SER A 649 37.35 32.98 -32.07
N GLN A 650 36.51 33.36 -31.10
CA GLN A 650 36.65 34.63 -30.38
C GLN A 650 37.91 34.65 -29.51
N LEU A 651 38.19 33.55 -28.79
CA LEU A 651 39.43 33.40 -28.02
C LEU A 651 40.68 33.56 -28.89
N LYS A 652 40.69 32.97 -30.10
CA LYS A 652 41.81 33.10 -31.04
C LYS A 652 41.97 34.52 -31.58
N GLU A 653 40.87 35.18 -31.98
CA GLU A 653 40.91 36.58 -32.43
C GLU A 653 41.46 37.52 -31.33
N HIS A 654 41.13 37.25 -30.07
CA HIS A 654 41.61 38.02 -28.91
C HIS A 654 42.81 37.37 -28.20
N GLY A 655 43.57 36.52 -28.90
CA GLY A 655 44.64 35.69 -28.34
C GLY A 655 45.70 36.48 -27.58
N GLY A 656 46.10 37.67 -28.07
CA GLY A 656 47.07 38.53 -27.37
C GLY A 656 46.61 38.91 -25.95
N ASN A 657 45.35 39.32 -25.79
CA ASN A 657 44.80 39.67 -24.49
C ASN A 657 44.63 38.44 -23.57
N VAL A 658 44.36 37.27 -24.16
CA VAL A 658 44.36 36.01 -23.41
C VAL A 658 45.76 35.71 -22.87
N ILE A 659 46.81 35.84 -23.69
CA ILE A 659 48.21 35.64 -23.28
C ILE A 659 48.57 36.59 -22.13
N ASP A 660 48.26 37.88 -22.26
CA ASP A 660 48.58 38.89 -21.25
C ASP A 660 47.94 38.56 -19.90
N ASN A 661 46.65 38.21 -19.89
CA ASN A 661 45.95 37.88 -18.65
C ASN A 661 46.37 36.51 -18.09
N ILE A 662 46.69 35.53 -18.94
CA ILE A 662 47.20 34.23 -18.50
C ILE A 662 48.57 34.36 -17.82
N HIS A 663 49.39 35.35 -18.16
CA HIS A 663 50.66 35.62 -17.46
C HIS A 663 50.53 36.62 -16.30
N ASN A 664 49.50 37.48 -16.29
CA ASN A 664 49.30 38.48 -15.24
C ASN A 664 48.88 37.86 -13.89
N PRO A 665 49.67 37.96 -12.80
CA PRO A 665 49.33 37.40 -11.49
C PRO A 665 48.06 37.99 -10.86
N HIS A 666 47.61 39.16 -11.33
CA HIS A 666 46.37 39.83 -10.91
C HIS A 666 45.19 39.58 -11.86
N ALA A 667 45.22 38.53 -12.68
CA ALA A 667 44.11 38.13 -13.54
C ALA A 667 43.56 36.74 -13.18
N SER A 668 42.34 36.42 -13.63
CA SER A 668 41.71 35.11 -13.47
C SER A 668 40.92 34.73 -14.72
N PHE A 669 40.99 33.46 -15.08
CA PHE A 669 40.34 32.90 -16.27
C PHE A 669 39.26 31.91 -15.84
N TYR A 670 38.02 32.16 -16.24
CA TYR A 670 36.87 31.35 -15.86
C TYR A 670 36.26 30.71 -17.09
N VAL A 671 35.94 29.42 -16.99
CA VAL A 671 35.20 28.69 -18.04
C VAL A 671 34.00 27.98 -17.42
N CYS A 672 32.82 28.19 -18.00
CA CYS A 672 31.57 27.63 -17.51
C CYS A 672 30.82 26.93 -18.66
N GLY A 673 30.62 25.62 -18.56
CA GLY A 673 29.98 24.88 -19.65
C GLY A 673 30.01 23.36 -19.56
N ASP A 674 29.81 22.74 -20.72
CA ASP A 674 29.81 21.28 -20.89
C ASP A 674 31.20 20.66 -20.66
N SER A 675 31.26 19.68 -19.75
CA SER A 675 32.52 19.01 -19.35
C SER A 675 33.17 18.16 -20.45
N LYS A 676 32.37 17.63 -21.38
CA LYS A 676 32.83 16.60 -22.34
C LYS A 676 33.34 17.20 -23.63
N VAL A 677 32.77 18.33 -24.04
CA VAL A 677 33.02 18.96 -25.34
C VAL A 677 33.62 20.33 -25.15
N LEU A 678 32.96 21.24 -24.41
CA LEU A 678 33.37 22.64 -24.38
C LEU A 678 34.71 22.83 -23.67
N LEU A 679 34.81 22.37 -22.42
CA LEU A 679 36.00 22.62 -21.59
C LEU A 679 37.30 22.08 -22.24
N PRO A 680 37.35 20.83 -22.75
CA PRO A 680 38.53 20.34 -23.45
C PRO A 680 38.88 21.20 -24.67
N GLN A 681 37.88 21.67 -25.42
CA GLN A 681 38.11 22.54 -26.58
C GLN A 681 38.63 23.92 -26.19
N ILE A 682 38.14 24.51 -25.10
CA ILE A 682 38.67 25.79 -24.59
C ILE A 682 40.11 25.60 -24.11
N MET A 683 40.40 24.52 -23.40
CA MET A 683 41.76 24.22 -22.93
C MET A 683 42.72 24.06 -24.11
N GLU A 684 42.39 23.26 -25.12
CA GLU A 684 43.23 23.14 -26.33
C GLU A 684 43.34 24.47 -27.10
N THR A 685 42.28 25.28 -27.15
CA THR A 685 42.34 26.60 -27.78
C THR A 685 43.31 27.54 -27.06
N VAL A 686 43.32 27.53 -25.72
CA VAL A 686 44.28 28.32 -24.93
C VAL A 686 45.70 27.79 -25.12
N VAL A 687 45.90 26.47 -25.23
CA VAL A 687 47.20 25.87 -25.56
C VAL A 687 47.68 26.33 -26.94
N ASP A 688 46.81 26.33 -27.95
CA ASP A 688 47.13 26.82 -29.30
C ASP A 688 47.59 28.29 -29.25
N ILE A 689 46.83 29.14 -28.57
CA ILE A 689 47.13 30.58 -28.44
C ILE A 689 48.51 30.79 -27.79
N LEU A 690 48.83 30.05 -26.73
CA LEU A 690 50.12 30.15 -26.05
C LEU A 690 51.28 29.59 -26.88
N ALA A 691 51.02 28.56 -27.69
CA ALA A 691 52.02 27.95 -28.58
C ALA A 691 52.34 28.81 -29.81
N GLU A 692 51.46 29.75 -30.18
CA GLU A 692 51.66 30.73 -31.25
C GLU A 692 52.35 32.02 -30.76
N ALA A 693 52.58 32.16 -29.44
CA ALA A 693 53.22 33.34 -28.86
C ALA A 693 54.72 33.44 -29.18
N PRO A 694 55.32 34.64 -29.21
CA PRO A 694 56.76 34.82 -29.52
C PRO A 694 57.73 34.08 -28.59
N GLU A 695 57.29 33.77 -27.36
CA GLU A 695 58.05 33.02 -26.34
C GLU A 695 57.51 31.58 -26.18
N ALA A 696 57.01 30.97 -27.26
CA ALA A 696 56.35 29.67 -27.23
C ALA A 696 57.24 28.56 -26.66
N GLN A 697 56.74 27.92 -25.62
CA GLN A 697 57.24 26.64 -25.12
C GLN A 697 56.60 25.48 -25.88
N ASP A 698 57.12 24.27 -25.70
CA ASP A 698 56.44 23.09 -26.22
C ASP A 698 55.05 22.90 -25.58
N ARG A 699 54.14 22.24 -26.31
CA ARG A 699 52.75 22.07 -25.88
C ARG A 699 52.61 21.34 -24.54
N ASP A 700 53.51 20.43 -24.20
CA ASP A 700 53.43 19.66 -22.95
C ASP A 700 53.78 20.56 -21.76
N THR A 701 54.79 21.43 -21.90
CA THR A 701 55.12 22.45 -20.91
C THR A 701 53.96 23.45 -20.73
N ILE A 702 53.30 23.88 -21.80
CA ILE A 702 52.12 24.75 -21.73
C ILE A 702 50.97 24.05 -20.99
N LYS A 703 50.71 22.78 -21.27
CA LYS A 703 49.67 22.00 -20.58
C LYS A 703 49.98 21.85 -19.08
N ALA A 704 51.24 21.64 -18.72
CA ALA A 704 51.68 21.60 -17.33
C ALA A 704 51.50 22.97 -16.65
N PHE A 705 51.83 24.07 -17.35
CA PHE A 705 51.62 25.43 -16.86
C PHE A 705 50.14 25.73 -16.58
N ILE A 706 49.23 25.43 -17.53
CA ILE A 706 47.78 25.60 -17.34
C ILE A 706 47.28 24.74 -16.18
N SER A 707 47.81 23.52 -16.02
CA SER A 707 47.46 22.66 -14.88
C SER A 707 47.91 23.27 -13.55
N GLY A 708 49.07 23.95 -13.52
CA GLY A 708 49.51 24.79 -12.41
C GLY A 708 48.52 25.93 -12.12
N LEU A 709 48.09 26.66 -13.15
CA LEU A 709 47.10 27.74 -13.00
C LEU A 709 45.77 27.26 -12.45
N LYS A 710 45.35 26.04 -12.78
CA LYS A 710 44.16 25.41 -12.18
C LYS A 710 44.36 25.13 -10.69
N LYS A 711 45.53 24.61 -10.32
CA LYS A 711 45.90 24.34 -8.92
C LYS A 711 45.98 25.62 -8.09
N ASP A 712 46.50 26.70 -8.67
CA ASP A 712 46.65 28.00 -8.01
C ASP A 712 45.34 28.80 -7.99
N GLY A 713 44.26 28.27 -8.56
CA GLY A 713 42.96 28.92 -8.62
C GLY A 713 42.93 30.16 -9.51
N LYS A 714 43.84 30.25 -10.49
CA LYS A 714 43.83 31.30 -11.53
C LYS A 714 42.97 30.90 -12.73
N TYR A 715 43.01 29.63 -13.10
CA TYR A 715 42.15 29.03 -14.13
C TYR A 715 41.06 28.21 -13.47
N ARG A 716 39.80 28.61 -13.60
CA ARG A 716 38.67 28.04 -12.87
C ARG A 716 37.61 27.50 -13.83
N GLU A 717 37.10 26.31 -13.51
CA GLU A 717 36.12 25.60 -14.34
C GLU A 717 34.87 25.30 -13.51
N ASP A 718 33.69 25.67 -14.01
CA ASP A 718 32.39 25.22 -13.50
C ASP A 718 31.72 24.33 -14.54
N VAL A 719 31.26 23.16 -14.10
CA VAL A 719 31.00 22.06 -15.02
C VAL A 719 29.74 21.27 -14.67
N TRP A 720 28.95 21.01 -15.70
CA TRP A 720 27.86 20.03 -15.68
C TRP A 720 28.06 18.95 -16.77
N MET A 721 27.43 17.79 -16.53
CA MET A 721 27.54 16.57 -17.35
C MET A 721 26.40 16.31 -18.32
#